data_AF-A0A7C4KIW7-F1
#
_entry.id   AF-A0A7C4KIW7-F1
#
_cell.length_a   1.000
_cell.length_b   1.000
_cell.length_c   1.000
_cell.angle_alpha   90.00
_cell.angle_beta   90.00
_cell.angle_gamma   90.00
#
_symmetry.space_group_name_H-M   'P 1'
#
loop_
_entity.id
_entity.type
_entity.pdbx_description
1 polymer ?
#
loop_
_entity_poly.entity_id
_entity_poly.type
_entity_poly.pdbx_seq_one_letter_code
_entity_poly.pdbx_strand_id
1 'polypeptide(L)'
;DPVRAKVLAVQMENYNAQRQLLCSQVTQAAEAKLRAITLEILHYHILGRPQLVGTTSVEHSEHLSSRLDADLLRRLMLVQILRDLYQEINKVEIAERSIPQLAPLNKPLEQLEVSEIRQLARSLNIPMSFNLEDPENIARLRRLLEVPPENEERMIRALQGGIPHQVLNARKHDEESRIIARAGAFGAVTIATNMAGRGVDIKLGGELDEEILGDTNRVLERAGYDAYNMTNLERRDALLRMKPEDYSIYEEQVRAFLQYMDEMEKVRELGGLHVIGSERHEARRIDNQLRGRSARQGDPGSSRFYLSLEDELMRLFGGQQVTGLLERLNIDESIPIESRLVGRLVEQSQERVEGSNFDVRKHLLEYDDVLNAQRKRIYEQRDRVFTKEDLSEDIEEMLRVELQQRIPQELNNPEGPWRLLAYLEDIQPPISWNDLRYPSFTMRLLIDEIERRKPAEGASVAHLRRVLLELAENAFAAEREHVMKSFNELLDKTAETIEEQRKERLDSLDAFFETLEDRLEGEQPVRPQELAEELLTLARLPGMRLSTEQVRWLTQDPQRLREAIEEMIDTYLLSFNASRMVAALERRVGESLNLRPGQLNGMDWNEIADTLEREAGALFDRIHERLFGPAGQITRDLDSALEKTDDYLTEPNQLLDLLSMMATGSRLVFDRKTHRQGLLQTTRLRWVYLAAQLLGEVSPQEITRQVLEHLEGAGEALQQIFGAVDAMVLQQNRVTLRQTDPRLHEYFKDALGEEEFEQVADLPLESLSGEQREIVESVLGWWRQNEIYRQLLLSAISELWVDYLTRVEALRVSIGLEAYAQRDPLVQYKARASEMFTTLLSEIRSAVILRMFNLRPRQASAAPAAEGALAQPAPAVSNTPAGSNDRGAKKKRHRH
;
A
#
# COMPACT_ATOMS: atom_id res chain seq x y z
N ASP A 1 -32.58 -4.07 10.76
CA ASP A 1 -31.62 -4.47 11.81
C ASP A 1 -31.24 -5.95 11.65
N PRO A 2 -30.36 -6.34 10.70
CA PRO A 2 -29.92 -7.72 10.52
C PRO A 2 -28.40 -7.79 10.72
N VAL A 3 -27.83 -8.34 11.78
CA VAL A 3 -27.79 -9.77 12.12
C VAL A 3 -27.48 -9.80 13.61
N ARG A 4 -28.48 -10.04 14.48
CA ARG A 4 -28.17 -10.50 15.84
C ARG A 4 -27.60 -11.90 15.69
N ALA A 5 -26.28 -12.03 15.74
CA ALA A 5 -25.62 -13.31 15.92
C ALA A 5 -26.25 -13.97 17.16
N LYS A 6 -27.07 -15.01 16.94
CA LYS A 6 -27.68 -15.76 18.03
C LYS A 6 -26.61 -16.70 18.58
N VAL A 7 -26.09 -16.37 19.76
CA VAL A 7 -25.25 -17.30 20.52
C VAL A 7 -26.20 -18.27 21.23
N LEU A 8 -26.19 -19.54 20.80
CA LEU A 8 -26.92 -20.61 21.48
C LEU A 8 -25.95 -21.36 22.39
N ALA A 9 -26.18 -21.32 23.70
CA ALA A 9 -25.43 -22.14 24.64
C ALA A 9 -26.03 -23.55 24.65
N VAL A 10 -25.34 -24.50 24.02
CA VAL A 10 -25.74 -25.92 24.03
C VAL A 10 -25.38 -26.53 25.39
N GLN A 11 -26.38 -27.02 26.13
CA GLN A 11 -26.14 -27.83 27.32
C GLN A 11 -25.73 -29.25 26.89
N MET A 12 -24.62 -29.74 27.42
CA MET A 12 -24.20 -31.13 27.24
C MET A 12 -25.02 -31.99 28.19
N GLU A 13 -26.06 -32.67 27.70
CA GLU A 13 -27.04 -33.42 28.52
C GLU A 13 -26.43 -34.58 29.34
N ASN A 14 -25.23 -35.04 29.00
CA ASN A 14 -24.65 -36.27 29.55
C ASN A 14 -23.54 -36.07 30.61
N TYR A 15 -23.07 -34.84 30.87
CA TYR A 15 -21.93 -34.63 31.77
C TYR A 15 -22.02 -33.31 32.56
N ASN A 16 -21.98 -33.38 33.89
CA ASN A 16 -21.78 -32.22 34.75
C ASN A 16 -20.28 -31.89 34.82
N ALA A 17 -19.90 -30.65 34.46
CA ALA A 17 -18.51 -30.22 34.54
C ALA A 17 -18.03 -30.16 36.00
N GLN A 18 -17.08 -31.02 36.38
CA GLN A 18 -16.47 -31.06 37.71
C GLN A 18 -15.20 -30.20 37.80
N ARG A 19 -15.24 -28.98 37.23
CA ARG A 19 -14.08 -28.08 37.23
C ARG A 19 -14.01 -27.25 38.50
N GLN A 20 -12.92 -27.40 39.25
CA GLN A 20 -12.62 -26.53 40.38
C GLN A 20 -11.85 -25.29 39.93
N LEU A 21 -12.47 -24.11 40.03
CA LEU A 21 -11.83 -22.82 39.78
C LEU A 21 -11.20 -22.31 41.08
N LEU A 22 -9.87 -22.41 41.19
CA LEU A 22 -9.14 -21.89 42.34
C LEU A 22 -9.00 -20.37 42.23
N CYS A 23 -8.96 -19.69 43.38
CA CYS A 23 -8.70 -18.25 43.43
C CYS A 23 -7.37 -17.92 42.77
N SER A 24 -7.32 -16.79 42.06
CA SER A 24 -6.07 -16.29 41.50
C SER A 24 -5.16 -15.81 42.62
N GLN A 25 -3.86 -16.10 42.48
CA GLN A 25 -2.83 -15.66 43.41
C GLN A 25 -2.08 -14.47 42.80
N VAL A 26 -1.97 -13.38 43.56
CA VAL A 26 -1.32 -12.15 43.08
C VAL A 26 -0.08 -11.87 43.91
N THR A 27 1.08 -11.73 43.28
CA THR A 27 2.34 -11.35 43.93
C THR A 27 2.71 -9.91 43.61
N GLN A 28 3.56 -9.32 44.44
CA GLN A 28 4.11 -7.99 44.15
C GLN A 28 5.11 -8.07 42.99
N ALA A 29 6.13 -8.92 43.13
CA ALA A 29 7.18 -9.11 42.13
C ALA A 29 6.89 -10.29 41.18
N ALA A 30 7.37 -10.19 39.94
CA ALA A 30 7.30 -11.25 38.95
C ALA A 30 8.14 -12.49 39.37
N GLU A 31 9.25 -12.27 40.07
CA GLU A 31 10.08 -13.37 40.59
C GLU A 31 9.33 -14.23 41.63
N ALA A 32 8.58 -13.60 42.53
CA ALA A 32 7.75 -14.32 43.49
C ALA A 32 6.65 -15.15 42.81
N LYS A 33 6.06 -14.61 41.74
CA LYS A 33 5.08 -15.31 40.89
C LYS A 33 5.67 -16.60 40.33
N LEU A 34 6.85 -16.51 39.71
CA LEU A 34 7.52 -17.64 39.08
C LEU A 34 7.91 -18.72 40.09
N ARG A 35 8.37 -18.32 41.27
CA ARG A 35 8.66 -19.28 42.36
C ARG A 35 7.40 -20.01 42.82
N ALA A 36 6.29 -19.30 42.98
CA ALA A 36 5.02 -19.90 43.37
C ALA A 36 4.51 -20.90 42.31
N ILE A 37 4.58 -20.53 41.03
CA ILE A 37 4.27 -21.44 39.90
C ILE A 37 5.19 -22.66 39.93
N THR A 38 6.50 -22.48 40.11
CA THR A 38 7.48 -23.58 40.12
C THR A 38 7.22 -24.55 41.29
N LEU A 39 6.88 -24.04 42.47
CA LEU A 39 6.51 -24.86 43.63
C LEU A 39 5.23 -25.66 43.39
N GLU A 40 4.21 -25.04 42.80
CA GLU A 40 2.98 -25.75 42.45
C GLU A 40 3.24 -26.83 41.37
N ILE A 41 4.10 -26.53 40.40
CA ILE A 41 4.48 -27.50 39.37
C ILE A 41 5.18 -28.71 39.99
N LEU A 42 6.15 -28.45 40.87
CA LEU A 42 6.89 -29.48 41.59
C LEU A 42 5.96 -30.35 42.43
N HIS A 43 5.09 -29.73 43.24
CA HIS A 43 4.13 -30.45 44.09
C HIS A 43 3.27 -31.43 43.27
N TYR A 44 2.60 -30.94 42.22
CA TYR A 44 1.72 -31.79 41.42
C TYR A 44 2.48 -32.80 40.56
N HIS A 45 3.70 -32.47 40.12
CA HIS A 45 4.54 -33.42 39.38
C HIS A 45 4.95 -34.60 40.27
N ILE A 46 5.31 -34.33 41.54
CA ILE A 46 5.63 -35.38 42.53
C ILE A 46 4.41 -36.27 42.80
N LEU A 47 3.21 -35.69 42.94
CA LEU A 47 1.99 -36.47 43.10
C LEU A 47 1.61 -37.26 41.83
N GLY A 48 2.06 -36.84 40.65
CA GLY A 48 1.73 -37.46 39.38
C GLY A 48 0.50 -36.88 38.69
N ARG A 49 0.09 -35.69 39.11
CA ARG A 49 -1.00 -34.97 38.46
C ARG A 49 -0.49 -34.23 37.21
N PRO A 50 -1.14 -34.42 36.04
CA PRO A 50 -0.76 -33.73 34.81
C PRO A 50 -1.08 -32.24 34.87
N GLN A 51 -0.24 -31.45 34.23
CA GLN A 51 -0.30 -30.00 34.29
C GLN A 51 -0.11 -29.35 32.92
N LEU A 52 -0.93 -28.33 32.65
CA LEU A 52 -0.82 -27.46 31.50
C LEU A 52 -0.59 -26.03 31.98
N VAL A 53 0.58 -25.47 31.68
CA VAL A 53 0.93 -24.09 32.04
C VAL A 53 0.79 -23.20 30.81
N GLY A 54 -0.11 -22.23 30.84
CA GLY A 54 -0.28 -21.24 29.78
C GLY A 54 0.49 -19.97 30.09
N THR A 55 1.38 -19.55 29.18
CA THR A 55 2.06 -18.25 29.21
C THR A 55 1.54 -17.33 28.11
N THR A 56 1.89 -16.04 28.14
CA THR A 56 1.49 -15.03 27.13
C THR A 56 2.54 -14.84 26.03
N SER A 57 3.80 -15.16 26.32
CA SER A 57 4.93 -14.99 25.41
C SER A 57 5.85 -16.22 25.41
N VAL A 58 6.62 -16.36 24.33
CA VAL A 58 7.66 -17.41 24.20
C VAL A 58 8.76 -17.18 25.24
N GLU A 59 9.14 -15.94 25.47
CA GLU A 59 10.15 -15.58 26.49
C GLU A 59 9.73 -16.05 27.89
N HIS A 60 8.46 -15.85 28.27
CA HIS A 60 7.94 -16.34 29.55
C HIS A 60 7.89 -17.87 29.61
N SER A 61 7.62 -18.54 28.48
CA SER A 61 7.65 -20.01 28.40
C SER A 61 9.07 -20.56 28.60
N GLU A 62 10.07 -19.99 27.94
CA GLU A 62 11.48 -20.38 28.07
C GLU A 62 12.01 -20.06 29.47
N HIS A 63 11.64 -18.89 30.02
CA HIS A 63 12.05 -18.49 31.37
C HIS A 63 11.41 -19.39 32.44
N LEU A 64 10.17 -19.85 32.25
CA LEU A 64 9.58 -20.84 33.16
C LEU A 64 10.21 -22.23 32.97
N SER A 65 10.51 -22.62 31.73
CA SER A 65 11.18 -23.88 31.40
C SER A 65 12.51 -24.01 32.13
N SER A 66 13.34 -22.97 32.14
CA SER A 66 14.62 -22.98 32.86
C SER A 66 14.46 -23.14 34.37
N ARG A 67 13.37 -22.64 34.99
CA ARG A 67 13.10 -22.84 36.43
C ARG A 67 12.89 -24.30 36.82
N LEU A 68 12.52 -25.14 35.86
CA LEU A 68 12.27 -26.56 36.06
C LEU A 68 13.55 -27.40 35.97
N ASP A 69 14.68 -26.80 35.59
CA ASP A 69 15.99 -27.45 35.58
C ASP A 69 16.48 -27.77 37.00
N ALA A 70 17.25 -28.85 37.14
CA ALA A 70 17.72 -29.36 38.43
C ALA A 70 18.43 -28.29 39.29
N ASP A 71 19.30 -27.47 38.70
CA ASP A 71 20.09 -26.50 39.47
C ASP A 71 19.21 -25.40 40.10
N LEU A 72 18.36 -24.75 39.29
CA LEU A 72 17.48 -23.68 39.78
C LEU A 72 16.40 -24.22 40.73
N LEU A 73 15.88 -25.41 40.47
CA LEU A 73 14.93 -26.08 41.36
C LEU A 73 15.56 -26.38 42.73
N ARG A 74 16.80 -26.88 42.77
CA ARG A 74 17.54 -27.12 44.01
C ARG A 74 17.83 -25.82 44.76
N ARG A 75 18.22 -24.76 44.05
CA ARG A 75 18.41 -23.43 44.66
C ARG A 75 17.12 -22.93 45.30
N LEU A 76 15.98 -23.07 44.62
CA LEU A 76 14.67 -22.73 45.17
C LEU A 76 14.37 -23.52 46.45
N MET A 77 14.65 -24.84 46.47
CA MET A 77 14.46 -25.64 47.68
C MET A 77 15.35 -25.21 48.85
N LEU A 78 16.61 -24.84 48.59
CA LEU A 78 17.49 -24.29 49.62
C LEU A 78 16.93 -22.98 50.18
N VAL A 79 16.37 -22.12 49.34
CA VAL A 79 15.70 -20.88 49.78
C VAL A 79 14.49 -21.20 50.66
N GLN A 80 13.67 -22.19 50.30
CA GLN A 80 12.50 -22.58 51.10
C GLN A 80 12.89 -23.16 52.46
N ILE A 81 13.89 -24.06 52.50
CA ILE A 81 14.40 -24.62 53.77
C ILE A 81 14.95 -23.51 54.66
N LEU A 82 15.72 -22.57 54.10
CA LEU A 82 16.29 -21.47 54.87
C LEU A 82 15.20 -20.57 55.46
N ARG A 83 14.15 -20.27 54.68
CA ARG A 83 12.99 -19.50 55.15
C ARG A 83 12.24 -20.22 56.27
N ASP A 84 11.97 -21.51 56.10
CA ASP A 84 11.28 -22.34 57.08
C ASP A 84 12.08 -22.49 58.38
N LEU A 85 13.39 -22.74 58.30
CA LEU A 85 14.27 -22.80 59.47
C LEU A 85 14.34 -21.46 60.21
N TYR A 86 14.40 -20.35 59.47
CA TYR A 86 14.37 -19.02 60.08
C TYR A 86 13.06 -18.80 60.86
N GLN A 87 11.92 -19.20 60.28
CA GLN A 87 10.61 -19.09 60.92
C GLN A 87 10.52 -19.96 62.19
N GLU A 88 10.98 -21.21 62.12
CA GLU A 88 10.97 -22.14 63.25
C GLU A 88 11.83 -21.65 64.42
N ILE A 89 13.06 -21.18 64.15
CA ILE A 89 13.99 -20.69 65.18
C ILE A 89 13.48 -19.41 65.84
N ASN A 90 12.94 -18.49 65.05
CA ASN A 90 12.47 -17.19 65.55
C ASN A 90 11.02 -17.19 66.02
N LYS A 91 10.32 -18.34 65.94
CA LYS A 91 8.90 -18.51 66.29
C LYS A 91 8.00 -17.47 65.63
N VAL A 92 8.29 -17.15 64.38
CA VAL A 92 7.50 -16.21 63.59
C VAL A 92 6.39 -16.99 62.90
N GLU A 93 5.13 -16.82 63.33
CA GLU A 93 3.97 -17.27 62.54
C GLU A 93 3.98 -16.56 61.18
N ILE A 94 3.50 -17.25 60.12
CA ILE A 94 3.50 -16.81 58.70
C ILE A 94 3.42 -15.29 58.62
N ALA A 95 4.58 -14.65 58.43
CA ALA A 95 4.65 -13.20 58.49
C ALA A 95 4.10 -12.66 57.18
N GLU A 96 2.86 -12.19 57.19
CA GLU A 96 2.34 -11.34 56.09
C GLU A 96 3.22 -10.09 55.89
N ARG A 97 4.09 -9.76 56.86
CA ARG A 97 5.02 -8.62 56.83
C ARG A 97 6.43 -9.02 56.38
N SER A 98 7.03 -8.16 55.57
CA SER A 98 8.41 -8.31 55.09
C SER A 98 9.42 -8.38 56.25
N ILE A 99 10.30 -9.37 56.19
CA ILE A 99 11.39 -9.60 57.15
C ILE A 99 12.69 -9.09 56.51
N PRO A 100 13.27 -7.95 56.97
CA PRO A 100 14.45 -7.35 56.34
C PRO A 100 15.65 -8.30 56.24
N GLN A 101 15.78 -9.22 57.20
CA GLN A 101 16.85 -10.22 57.25
C GLN A 101 16.76 -11.26 56.11
N LEU A 102 15.56 -11.50 55.58
CA LEU A 102 15.31 -12.45 54.49
C LEU A 102 15.20 -11.79 53.11
N ALA A 103 15.18 -10.44 53.05
CA ALA A 103 15.11 -9.69 51.81
C ALA A 103 16.15 -10.09 50.75
N PRO A 104 17.42 -10.44 51.08
CA PRO A 104 18.38 -10.92 50.09
C PRO A 104 17.94 -12.17 49.32
N LEU A 105 17.03 -12.97 49.89
CA LEU A 105 16.47 -14.16 49.24
C LEU A 105 15.44 -13.83 48.15
N ASN A 106 14.99 -12.59 48.03
CA ASN A 106 14.02 -12.16 47.00
C ASN A 106 14.65 -11.91 45.63
N LYS A 107 15.99 -11.85 45.52
CA LYS A 107 16.70 -11.73 44.24
C LYS A 107 16.31 -12.85 43.26
N PRO A 108 16.30 -12.63 41.93
CA PRO A 108 16.09 -13.69 40.94
C PRO A 108 16.99 -14.91 41.20
N LEU A 109 16.47 -16.15 41.12
CA LEU A 109 17.28 -17.35 41.48
C LEU A 109 18.52 -17.53 40.60
N GLU A 110 18.51 -17.03 39.36
CA GLU A 110 19.66 -17.03 38.45
C GLU A 110 20.82 -16.20 39.01
N GLN A 111 20.51 -15.16 39.77
CA GLN A 111 21.47 -14.23 40.36
C GLN A 111 21.83 -14.64 41.79
N LEU A 112 21.09 -15.59 42.39
CA LEU A 112 21.29 -16.02 43.76
C LEU A 112 22.26 -17.21 43.80
N GLU A 113 23.51 -16.92 44.15
CA GLU A 113 24.55 -17.93 44.29
C GLU A 113 24.41 -18.71 45.60
N VAL A 114 24.74 -20.00 45.57
CA VAL A 114 24.70 -20.87 46.77
C VAL A 114 25.64 -20.37 47.88
N SER A 115 26.72 -19.68 47.50
CA SER A 115 27.64 -19.02 48.43
C SER A 115 26.97 -17.87 49.21
N GLU A 116 26.11 -17.08 48.56
CA GLU A 116 25.32 -16.02 49.20
C GLU A 116 24.31 -16.60 50.19
N ILE A 117 23.59 -17.66 49.79
CA ILE A 117 22.65 -18.39 50.68
C ILE A 117 23.40 -18.91 51.92
N ARG A 118 24.61 -19.44 51.72
CA ARG A 118 25.45 -19.93 52.81
C ARG A 118 25.96 -18.83 53.74
N GLN A 119 26.36 -17.69 53.20
CA GLN A 119 26.75 -16.53 54.00
C GLN A 119 25.57 -16.00 54.81
N LEU A 120 24.39 -15.93 54.21
CA LEU A 120 23.17 -15.50 54.90
C LEU A 120 22.81 -16.45 56.05
N ALA A 121 22.77 -17.77 55.80
CA ALA A 121 22.49 -18.76 56.85
C ALA A 121 23.45 -18.64 58.06
N ARG A 122 24.75 -18.41 57.80
CA ARG A 122 25.75 -18.16 58.85
C ARG A 122 25.50 -16.88 59.61
N SER A 123 25.16 -15.79 58.92
CA SER A 123 24.87 -14.50 59.55
C SER A 123 23.63 -14.55 60.46
N LEU A 124 22.68 -15.45 60.15
CA LEU A 124 21.45 -15.65 60.90
C LEU A 124 21.57 -16.75 61.98
N ASN A 125 22.76 -17.32 62.17
CA ASN A 125 23.01 -18.44 63.09
C ASN A 125 22.12 -19.67 62.85
N ILE A 126 21.78 -19.97 61.59
CA ILE A 126 20.94 -21.11 61.22
C ILE A 126 21.84 -22.33 60.92
N PRO A 127 21.77 -23.42 61.71
CA PRO A 127 22.46 -24.66 61.40
C PRO A 127 21.72 -25.38 60.26
N MET A 128 22.09 -25.08 59.02
CA MET A 128 21.49 -25.69 57.83
C MET A 128 22.53 -26.52 57.07
N SER A 129 22.16 -27.75 56.70
CA SER A 129 22.89 -28.50 55.68
C SER A 129 22.48 -28.04 54.28
N PHE A 130 23.47 -27.86 53.42
CA PHE A 130 23.27 -27.49 52.01
C PHE A 130 23.08 -28.70 51.09
N ASN A 131 23.12 -29.92 51.65
CA ASN A 131 22.75 -31.12 50.92
C ASN A 131 21.24 -31.38 51.09
N LEU A 132 20.49 -31.26 49.99
CA LEU A 132 19.04 -31.48 50.01
C LEU A 132 18.67 -32.94 50.29
N GLU A 133 19.60 -33.88 50.09
CA GLU A 133 19.39 -35.32 50.26
C GLU A 133 19.60 -35.80 51.71
N ASP A 134 19.96 -34.89 52.62
CA ASP A 134 20.07 -35.25 54.03
C ASP A 134 18.69 -35.62 54.60
N PRO A 135 18.58 -36.66 55.46
CA PRO A 135 17.28 -37.14 55.95
C PRO A 135 16.41 -36.06 56.61
N GLU A 136 17.03 -35.10 57.31
CA GLU A 136 16.32 -33.96 57.92
C GLU A 136 15.74 -33.00 56.88
N ASN A 137 16.50 -32.72 55.82
CA ASN A 137 16.07 -31.84 54.73
C ASN A 137 14.96 -32.51 53.89
N ILE A 138 15.06 -33.82 53.62
CA ILE A 138 14.01 -34.59 52.94
C ILE A 138 12.71 -34.54 53.76
N ALA A 139 12.79 -34.81 55.07
CA ALA A 139 11.62 -34.75 55.95
C ALA A 139 10.97 -33.36 55.99
N ARG A 140 11.79 -32.29 55.97
CA ARG A 140 11.32 -30.90 55.93
C ARG A 140 10.69 -30.54 54.58
N LEU A 141 11.33 -30.89 53.47
CA LEU A 141 10.78 -30.66 52.13
C LEU A 141 9.48 -31.40 51.91
N ARG A 142 9.35 -32.64 52.41
CA ARG A 142 8.07 -33.37 52.38
C ARG A 142 6.96 -32.64 53.13
N ARG A 143 7.28 -31.99 54.26
CA ARG A 143 6.32 -31.16 55.00
C ARG A 143 5.97 -29.89 54.22
N LEU A 144 6.96 -29.19 53.68
CA LEU A 144 6.78 -27.93 52.95
C LEU A 144 6.02 -28.09 51.64
N LEU A 145 6.29 -29.18 50.91
CA LEU A 145 5.66 -29.50 49.64
C LEU A 145 4.41 -30.39 49.81
N GLU A 146 3.99 -30.69 51.04
CA GLU A 146 2.82 -31.53 51.34
C GLU A 146 2.85 -32.91 50.62
N VAL A 147 4.01 -33.57 50.59
CA VAL A 147 4.25 -34.80 49.83
C VAL A 147 4.04 -36.06 50.69
N PRO A 148 3.17 -37.01 50.27
CA PRO A 148 3.01 -38.31 50.91
C PRO A 148 4.30 -39.15 50.93
N PRO A 149 4.50 -40.04 51.93
CA PRO A 149 5.70 -40.88 52.03
C PRO A 149 5.95 -41.77 50.81
N GLU A 150 4.88 -42.25 50.18
CA GLU A 150 4.93 -43.06 48.96
C GLU A 150 5.58 -42.36 47.75
N ASN A 151 5.57 -41.02 47.73
CA ASN A 151 6.11 -40.22 46.62
C ASN A 151 7.50 -39.63 46.90
N GLU A 152 8.15 -40.04 48.00
CA GLU A 152 9.48 -39.54 48.39
C GLU A 152 10.54 -39.81 47.31
N GLU A 153 10.57 -41.02 46.74
CA GLU A 153 11.52 -41.35 45.66
C GLU A 153 11.37 -40.41 44.45
N ARG A 154 10.13 -40.04 44.12
CA ARG A 154 9.86 -39.17 42.98
C ARG A 154 10.26 -37.73 43.26
N MET A 155 10.08 -37.27 44.50
CA MET A 155 10.62 -35.99 44.95
C MET A 155 12.13 -35.95 44.80
N ILE A 156 12.85 -36.98 45.26
CA ILE A 156 14.31 -37.05 45.13
C ILE A 156 14.73 -37.03 43.66
N ARG A 157 14.06 -37.81 42.80
CA ARG A 157 14.35 -37.82 41.35
C ARG A 157 14.12 -36.45 40.70
N ALA A 158 13.04 -35.76 41.05
CA ALA A 158 12.77 -34.40 40.54
C ALA A 158 13.85 -33.40 41.00
N LEU A 159 14.35 -33.51 42.23
CA LEU A 159 15.43 -32.65 42.74
C LEU A 159 16.81 -32.96 42.15
N GLN A 160 17.03 -34.19 41.68
CA GLN A 160 18.29 -34.59 41.04
C GLN A 160 18.31 -34.26 39.54
N GLY A 161 17.21 -34.56 38.83
CA GLY A 161 17.13 -34.46 37.38
C GLY A 161 16.36 -33.26 36.84
N GLY A 162 15.70 -32.47 37.69
CA GLY A 162 14.72 -31.47 37.27
C GLY A 162 13.37 -32.12 36.91
N ILE A 163 12.43 -31.30 36.44
CA ILE A 163 11.10 -31.76 36.05
C ILE A 163 11.06 -31.93 34.53
N PRO A 164 10.83 -33.14 34.00
CA PRO A 164 10.69 -33.34 32.57
C PRO A 164 9.43 -32.64 32.07
N HIS A 165 9.59 -31.75 31.10
CA HIS A 165 8.52 -30.93 30.56
C HIS A 165 8.65 -30.74 29.05
N GLN A 166 7.57 -30.27 28.41
CA GLN A 166 7.53 -29.94 26.99
C GLN A 166 7.09 -28.49 26.81
N VAL A 167 7.70 -27.76 25.87
CA VAL A 167 7.39 -26.36 25.59
C VAL A 167 6.82 -26.22 24.18
N LEU A 168 5.71 -25.50 24.06
CA LEU A 168 4.98 -25.29 22.81
C LEU A 168 4.97 -23.80 22.46
N ASN A 169 5.57 -23.46 21.33
CA ASN A 169 5.81 -22.08 20.92
C ASN A 169 4.92 -21.63 19.73
N ALA A 170 3.88 -22.41 19.40
CA ALA A 170 2.93 -22.15 18.29
C ALA A 170 3.59 -22.04 16.90
N ARG A 171 4.71 -22.76 16.68
CA ARG A 171 5.46 -22.74 15.40
C ARG A 171 5.24 -24.00 14.57
N LYS A 172 5.09 -25.17 15.21
CA LYS A 172 5.00 -26.47 14.53
C LYS A 172 3.73 -27.21 14.95
N HIS A 173 2.62 -26.91 14.27
CA HIS A 173 1.31 -27.39 14.69
C HIS A 173 1.17 -28.92 14.79
N ASP A 174 1.79 -29.69 13.89
CA ASP A 174 1.68 -31.17 13.90
C ASP A 174 2.44 -31.81 15.07
N GLU A 175 3.69 -31.38 15.30
CA GLU A 175 4.51 -31.84 16.43
C GLU A 175 3.87 -31.42 17.77
N GLU A 176 3.41 -30.18 17.86
CA GLU A 176 2.75 -29.63 19.06
C GLU A 176 1.44 -30.36 19.37
N SER A 177 0.69 -30.77 18.32
CA SER A 177 -0.54 -31.55 18.48
C SER A 177 -0.28 -32.90 19.14
N ARG A 178 0.78 -33.60 18.72
CA ARG A 178 1.18 -34.89 19.32
C ARG A 178 1.62 -34.74 20.77
N ILE A 179 2.33 -33.65 21.08
CA ILE A 179 2.76 -33.36 22.45
C ILE A 179 1.53 -33.08 23.34
N ILE A 180 0.60 -32.26 22.86
CA ILE A 180 -0.62 -31.89 23.59
C ILE A 180 -1.53 -33.08 23.84
N ALA A 181 -1.65 -34.00 22.88
CA ALA A 181 -2.43 -35.22 23.07
C ALA A 181 -1.90 -36.08 24.24
N ARG A 182 -0.60 -36.00 24.52
CA ARG A 182 0.06 -36.69 25.65
C ARG A 182 0.10 -35.88 26.94
N ALA A 183 -0.32 -34.61 26.93
CA ALA A 183 -0.22 -33.71 28.09
C ALA A 183 -1.05 -34.16 29.32
N GLY A 184 -2.01 -35.07 29.14
CA GLY A 184 -2.81 -35.62 30.22
C GLY A 184 -2.23 -36.88 30.89
N ALA A 185 -1.03 -37.33 30.48
CA ALA A 185 -0.36 -38.50 31.04
C ALA A 185 0.13 -38.29 32.48
N PHE A 186 0.34 -39.37 33.23
CA PHE A 186 0.70 -39.31 34.65
C PHE A 186 1.98 -38.49 34.90
N GLY A 187 1.83 -37.37 35.62
CA GLY A 187 2.90 -36.42 35.93
C GLY A 187 3.45 -35.61 34.76
N ALA A 188 2.79 -35.61 33.61
CA ALA A 188 3.22 -34.79 32.47
C ALA A 188 3.11 -33.29 32.78
N VAL A 189 4.13 -32.52 32.39
CA VAL A 189 4.15 -31.06 32.50
C VAL A 189 4.31 -30.49 31.09
N THR A 190 3.34 -29.69 30.65
CA THR A 190 3.34 -29.06 29.34
C THR A 190 3.20 -27.56 29.49
N ILE A 191 4.13 -26.80 28.92
CA ILE A 191 4.12 -25.33 28.87
C ILE A 191 3.66 -24.92 27.47
N ALA A 192 2.59 -24.13 27.40
CA ALA A 192 1.97 -23.68 26.17
C ALA A 192 2.02 -22.14 26.08
N THR A 193 2.71 -21.62 25.07
CA THR A 193 2.68 -20.20 24.77
C THR A 193 1.33 -19.81 24.16
N ASN A 194 0.69 -18.78 24.73
CA ASN A 194 -0.65 -18.31 24.43
C ASN A 194 -1.69 -19.45 24.43
N MET A 195 -2.01 -19.95 23.24
CA MET A 195 -2.99 -21.01 23.00
C MET A 195 -2.41 -22.09 22.07
N ALA A 196 -1.10 -22.33 22.13
CA ALA A 196 -0.46 -23.45 21.43
C ALA A 196 -1.18 -24.77 21.74
N GLY A 197 -1.28 -25.67 20.76
CA GLY A 197 -2.09 -26.88 20.90
C GLY A 197 -3.61 -26.66 20.80
N ARG A 198 -4.06 -25.58 20.17
CA ARG A 198 -5.49 -25.35 19.89
C ARG A 198 -6.02 -26.34 18.86
N GLY A 199 -7.19 -26.89 19.15
CA GLY A 199 -7.86 -27.88 18.30
C GLY A 199 -7.65 -29.34 18.73
N VAL A 200 -6.72 -29.60 19.65
CA VAL A 200 -6.45 -30.94 20.19
C VAL A 200 -7.01 -31.09 21.60
N ASP A 201 -7.64 -32.23 21.85
CA ASP A 201 -8.23 -32.59 23.12
C ASP A 201 -7.20 -33.28 24.01
N ILE A 202 -7.09 -32.81 25.26
CA ILE A 202 -6.22 -33.41 26.27
C ILE A 202 -7.05 -34.44 27.03
N LYS A 203 -6.81 -35.73 26.74
CA LYS A 203 -7.44 -36.84 27.45
C LYS A 203 -6.64 -37.15 28.72
N LEU A 204 -7.32 -37.40 29.84
CA LEU A 204 -6.64 -37.88 31.06
C LEU A 204 -6.00 -39.25 30.78
N GLY A 205 -4.79 -39.48 31.30
CA GLY A 205 -3.95 -40.63 30.95
C GLY A 205 -3.11 -40.44 29.67
N GLY A 206 -3.39 -39.39 28.88
CA GLY A 206 -2.74 -39.15 27.58
C GLY A 206 -3.43 -39.90 26.44
N GLU A 207 -2.90 -39.75 25.22
CA GLU A 207 -3.38 -40.49 24.06
C GLU A 207 -2.75 -41.89 24.01
N LEU A 208 -3.61 -42.92 23.96
CA LEU A 208 -3.19 -44.31 23.80
C LEU A 208 -2.68 -44.53 22.38
N ASP A 209 -1.53 -45.18 22.25
CA ASP A 209 -0.96 -45.51 20.94
C ASP A 209 -1.88 -46.50 20.19
N GLU A 210 -2.12 -46.23 18.91
CA GLU A 210 -2.96 -47.08 18.06
C GLU A 210 -2.37 -48.48 17.91
N GLU A 211 -1.04 -48.62 17.94
CA GLU A 211 -0.36 -49.92 17.87
C GLU A 211 -0.65 -50.76 19.12
N ILE A 212 -0.55 -50.16 20.30
CA ILE A 212 -0.85 -50.82 21.59
C ILE A 212 -2.32 -51.25 21.63
N LEU A 213 -3.24 -50.38 21.22
CA LEU A 213 -4.66 -50.70 21.18
C LEU A 213 -4.96 -51.81 20.14
N GLY A 214 -4.32 -51.76 18.97
CA GLY A 214 -4.47 -52.76 17.92
C GLY A 214 -4.01 -54.15 18.37
N ASP A 215 -2.85 -54.24 19.00
CA ASP A 215 -2.32 -55.51 19.52
C ASP A 215 -3.13 -56.02 20.71
N THR A 216 -3.60 -55.13 21.58
CA THR A 216 -4.53 -55.49 22.67
C THR A 216 -5.84 -56.07 22.12
N ASN A 217 -6.41 -55.45 21.07
CA ASN A 217 -7.62 -55.95 20.43
C ASN A 217 -7.40 -57.34 19.80
N ARG A 218 -6.24 -57.60 19.18
CA ARG A 218 -5.90 -58.92 18.62
C ARG A 218 -5.86 -60.01 19.69
N VAL A 219 -5.36 -59.70 20.89
CA VAL A 219 -5.34 -60.64 22.03
C VAL A 219 -6.77 -60.95 22.48
N LEU A 220 -7.63 -59.92 22.60
CA LEU A 220 -9.02 -60.08 23.00
C LEU A 220 -9.85 -60.87 21.96
N GLU A 221 -9.64 -60.63 20.67
CA GLU A 221 -10.30 -61.39 19.60
C GLU A 221 -9.91 -62.87 19.62
N ARG A 222 -8.62 -63.18 19.85
CA ARG A 222 -8.15 -64.57 20.01
C ARG A 222 -8.81 -65.28 21.18
N ALA A 223 -9.13 -64.53 22.24
CA ALA A 223 -9.86 -65.04 23.40
C ALA A 223 -11.40 -65.07 23.20
N GLY A 224 -11.90 -64.68 22.02
CA GLY A 224 -13.32 -64.75 21.66
C GLY A 224 -14.16 -63.53 22.04
N TYR A 225 -13.54 -62.40 22.41
CA TYR A 225 -14.23 -61.14 22.67
C TYR A 225 -14.38 -60.30 21.39
N ASP A 226 -15.48 -59.54 21.27
CA ASP A 226 -15.66 -58.54 20.21
C ASP A 226 -14.97 -57.23 20.60
N ALA A 227 -13.66 -57.19 20.35
CA ALA A 227 -12.81 -56.10 20.82
C ALA A 227 -13.17 -54.73 20.23
N TYR A 228 -13.84 -54.63 19.08
CA TYR A 228 -14.14 -53.35 18.43
C TYR A 228 -15.37 -52.64 19.02
N ASN A 229 -16.31 -53.39 19.62
CA ASN A 229 -17.51 -52.82 20.24
C ASN A 229 -17.38 -52.60 21.75
N MET A 230 -16.26 -52.97 22.36
CA MET A 230 -16.00 -52.78 23.79
C MET A 230 -15.52 -51.36 24.11
N THR A 231 -15.81 -50.89 25.31
CA THR A 231 -15.18 -49.73 25.93
C THR A 231 -13.80 -50.09 26.49
N ASN A 232 -12.93 -49.10 26.71
CA ASN A 232 -11.60 -49.37 27.29
C ASN A 232 -11.67 -49.97 28.70
N LEU A 233 -12.72 -49.67 29.47
CA LEU A 233 -12.95 -50.29 30.78
C LEU A 233 -13.30 -51.77 30.65
N GLU A 234 -14.19 -52.12 29.72
CA GLU A 234 -14.53 -53.52 29.44
C GLU A 234 -13.31 -54.30 28.92
N ARG A 235 -12.46 -53.68 28.09
CA ARG A 235 -11.18 -54.28 27.65
C ARG A 235 -10.27 -54.59 28.83
N ARG A 236 -10.10 -53.64 29.77
CA ARG A 236 -9.30 -53.83 31.00
C ARG A 236 -9.82 -55.02 31.81
N ASP A 237 -11.13 -55.07 32.06
CA ASP A 237 -11.75 -56.15 32.84
C ASP A 237 -11.61 -57.52 32.17
N ALA A 238 -11.71 -57.58 30.84
CA ALA A 238 -11.52 -58.82 30.08
C ALA A 238 -10.08 -59.32 30.17
N LEU A 239 -9.10 -58.42 30.02
CA LEU A 239 -7.67 -58.75 30.13
C LEU A 239 -7.33 -59.24 31.54
N LEU A 240 -7.81 -58.58 32.60
CA LEU A 240 -7.54 -58.99 33.99
C LEU A 240 -8.07 -60.39 34.34
N ARG A 241 -9.03 -60.93 33.56
CA ARG A 241 -9.55 -62.30 33.72
C ARG A 241 -8.75 -63.36 32.95
N MET A 242 -7.92 -62.94 31.99
CA MET A 242 -7.06 -63.82 31.20
C MET A 242 -5.78 -64.15 31.98
N LYS A 243 -5.14 -65.28 31.64
CA LYS A 243 -3.84 -65.62 32.24
C LYS A 243 -2.70 -65.00 31.42
N PRO A 244 -1.55 -64.69 32.02
CA PRO A 244 -0.41 -64.13 31.29
C PRO A 244 0.05 -64.96 30.09
N GLU A 245 -0.13 -66.28 30.13
CA GLU A 245 0.22 -67.16 29.01
C GLU A 245 -0.67 -66.94 27.76
N ASP A 246 -1.89 -66.42 27.94
CA ASP A 246 -2.84 -66.16 26.86
C ASP A 246 -2.48 -64.91 26.04
N TYR A 247 -1.58 -64.05 26.55
CA TYR A 247 -1.13 -62.84 25.86
C TYR A 247 -0.11 -63.12 24.74
N SER A 248 0.56 -64.28 24.79
CA SER A 248 1.55 -64.70 23.78
C SER A 248 2.63 -63.62 23.56
N ILE A 249 2.95 -63.31 22.29
CA ILE A 249 3.96 -62.32 21.89
C ILE A 249 3.60 -60.87 22.22
N TYR A 250 2.36 -60.60 22.67
CA TYR A 250 1.84 -59.24 22.92
C TYR A 250 1.79 -58.88 24.42
N GLU A 251 2.46 -59.65 25.28
CA GLU A 251 2.45 -59.42 26.75
C GLU A 251 2.88 -57.99 27.11
N GLU A 252 3.88 -57.44 26.42
CA GLU A 252 4.37 -56.08 26.67
C GLU A 252 3.33 -55.02 26.34
N GLN A 253 2.64 -55.15 25.20
CA GLN A 253 1.59 -54.24 24.74
C GLN A 253 0.36 -54.30 25.67
N VAL A 254 -0.03 -55.51 26.09
CA VAL A 254 -1.13 -55.71 27.05
C VAL A 254 -0.77 -55.08 28.40
N ARG A 255 0.47 -55.25 28.88
CA ARG A 255 0.95 -54.62 30.11
C ARG A 255 0.94 -53.09 29.98
N ALA A 256 1.36 -52.55 28.84
CA ALA A 256 1.32 -51.11 28.57
C ALA A 256 -0.11 -50.57 28.56
N PHE A 257 -1.08 -51.30 27.99
CA PHE A 257 -2.50 -50.94 28.04
C PHE A 257 -3.05 -50.94 29.46
N LEU A 258 -2.76 -51.97 30.26
CA LEU A 258 -3.19 -52.03 31.67
C LEU A 258 -2.56 -50.89 32.49
N GLN A 259 -1.27 -50.62 32.30
CA GLN A 259 -0.58 -49.50 32.92
C GLN A 259 -1.23 -48.15 32.55
N TYR A 260 -1.55 -47.95 31.26
CA TYR A 260 -2.24 -46.74 30.80
C TYR A 260 -3.58 -46.55 31.52
N MET A 261 -4.36 -47.63 31.69
CA MET A 261 -5.65 -47.56 32.38
C MET A 261 -5.49 -47.28 33.89
N ASP A 262 -4.50 -47.88 34.54
CA ASP A 262 -4.19 -47.62 35.96
C ASP A 262 -3.71 -46.17 36.18
N GLU A 263 -2.87 -45.66 35.28
CA GLU A 263 -2.41 -44.27 35.29
C GLU A 263 -3.56 -43.29 35.05
N MET A 264 -4.46 -43.59 34.11
CA MET A 264 -5.66 -42.80 33.85
C MET A 264 -6.56 -42.70 35.09
N GLU A 265 -6.75 -43.80 35.81
CA GLU A 265 -7.53 -43.85 37.05
C GLU A 265 -6.87 -43.02 38.16
N LYS A 266 -5.56 -43.19 38.38
CA LYS A 266 -4.78 -42.36 39.32
C LYS A 266 -4.87 -40.88 39.00
N VAL A 267 -4.76 -40.49 37.73
CA VAL A 267 -4.89 -39.09 37.31
C VAL A 267 -6.26 -38.53 37.68
N ARG A 268 -7.34 -39.31 37.54
CA ARG A 268 -8.68 -38.87 37.97
C ARG A 268 -8.78 -38.73 39.48
N GLU A 269 -8.26 -39.67 40.25
CA GLU A 269 -8.24 -39.63 41.71
C GLU A 269 -7.46 -38.41 42.24
N LEU A 270 -6.37 -38.05 41.57
CA LEU A 270 -5.57 -36.86 41.86
C LEU A 270 -6.24 -35.53 41.43
N GLY A 271 -7.46 -35.57 40.93
CA GLY A 271 -8.25 -34.40 40.53
C GLY A 271 -8.10 -33.99 39.06
N GLY A 272 -7.58 -34.86 38.20
CA GLY A 272 -7.45 -34.67 36.75
C GLY A 272 -6.47 -33.58 36.35
N LEU A 273 -6.62 -33.03 35.13
CA LEU A 273 -5.71 -32.03 34.57
C LEU A 273 -5.75 -30.72 35.39
N HIS A 274 -4.57 -30.26 35.82
CA HIS A 274 -4.41 -28.97 36.46
C HIS A 274 -3.91 -27.92 35.45
N VAL A 275 -4.66 -26.82 35.29
CA VAL A 275 -4.30 -25.73 34.36
C VAL A 275 -3.78 -24.55 35.15
N ILE A 276 -2.55 -24.12 34.87
CA ILE A 276 -1.92 -22.96 35.47
C ILE A 276 -1.84 -21.86 34.42
N GLY A 277 -2.50 -20.72 34.65
CA GLY A 277 -2.24 -19.50 33.87
C GLY A 277 -1.12 -18.71 34.55
N SER A 278 0.00 -18.49 33.88
CA SER A 278 1.10 -17.70 34.47
C SER A 278 0.80 -16.19 34.50
N GLU A 279 -0.16 -15.75 33.68
CA GLU A 279 -0.61 -14.37 33.49
C GLU A 279 -2.07 -14.35 32.99
N ARG A 280 -2.68 -13.17 32.93
CA ARG A 280 -3.97 -12.94 32.26
C ARG A 280 -3.74 -12.48 30.84
N HIS A 281 -4.52 -13.02 29.90
CA HIS A 281 -4.55 -12.50 28.54
C HIS A 281 -5.32 -11.18 28.48
N GLU A 282 -5.15 -10.44 27.39
CA GLU A 282 -5.91 -9.21 27.10
C GLU A 282 -7.43 -9.40 27.11
N ALA A 283 -7.91 -10.63 26.89
CA ALA A 283 -9.33 -10.95 26.88
C ALA A 283 -9.67 -12.16 27.76
N ARG A 284 -10.70 -12.01 28.58
CA ARG A 284 -11.25 -13.02 29.49
C ARG A 284 -11.69 -14.28 28.76
N ARG A 285 -12.14 -14.13 27.51
CA ARG A 285 -12.50 -15.26 26.64
C ARG A 285 -11.32 -16.21 26.42
N ILE A 286 -10.09 -15.69 26.29
CA ILE A 286 -8.88 -16.50 26.05
C ILE A 286 -8.49 -17.24 27.33
N ASP A 287 -8.52 -16.55 28.47
CA ASP A 287 -8.33 -17.21 29.78
C ASP A 287 -9.33 -18.35 30.01
N ASN A 288 -10.60 -18.14 29.66
CA ASN A 288 -11.62 -19.16 29.77
C ASN A 288 -11.38 -20.34 28.81
N GLN A 289 -10.74 -20.13 27.67
CA GLN A 289 -10.32 -21.22 26.79
C GLN A 289 -9.17 -22.04 27.39
N LEU A 290 -8.22 -21.38 28.06
CA LEU A 290 -7.15 -22.06 28.78
C LEU A 290 -7.72 -22.88 29.94
N ARG A 291 -8.59 -22.29 30.77
CA ARG A 291 -9.36 -23.02 31.80
C ARG A 291 -10.16 -24.17 31.20
N GLY A 292 -10.71 -23.94 30.01
CA GLY A 292 -11.46 -24.88 29.18
C GLY A 292 -10.71 -26.17 28.84
N ARG A 293 -9.38 -26.21 29.00
CA ARG A 293 -8.56 -27.38 28.70
C ARG A 293 -8.70 -28.49 29.73
N SER A 294 -9.04 -28.19 30.99
CA SER A 294 -9.33 -29.20 32.02
C SER A 294 -10.81 -29.56 32.12
N ALA A 295 -11.12 -30.66 32.80
CA ALA A 295 -12.49 -31.10 33.08
C ALA A 295 -13.39 -31.22 31.83
N ARG A 296 -12.88 -31.88 30.79
CA ARG A 296 -13.64 -32.19 29.57
C ARG A 296 -14.50 -33.43 29.79
N GLN A 297 -15.68 -33.49 29.16
CA GLN A 297 -16.59 -34.64 29.26
C GLN A 297 -16.90 -35.11 30.70
N GLY A 298 -16.97 -34.17 31.65
CA GLY A 298 -17.27 -34.47 33.06
C GLY A 298 -16.08 -34.97 33.89
N ASP A 299 -14.87 -35.10 33.31
CA ASP A 299 -13.66 -35.41 34.06
C ASP A 299 -13.40 -34.38 35.18
N PRO A 300 -12.73 -34.78 36.28
CA PRO A 300 -12.27 -33.82 37.27
C PRO A 300 -11.16 -32.94 36.68
N GLY A 301 -11.04 -31.72 37.18
CA GLY A 301 -9.97 -30.81 36.76
C GLY A 301 -9.98 -29.55 37.61
N SER A 302 -8.83 -28.88 37.69
CA SER A 302 -8.77 -27.57 38.32
C SER A 302 -7.99 -26.57 37.48
N SER A 303 -8.20 -25.29 37.78
CA SER A 303 -7.43 -24.22 37.15
C SER A 303 -7.13 -23.11 38.14
N ARG A 304 -5.89 -22.60 38.10
CA ARG A 304 -5.43 -21.45 38.90
C ARG A 304 -4.71 -20.45 37.98
N PHE A 305 -4.77 -19.17 38.33
CA PHE A 305 -4.01 -18.13 37.65
C PHE A 305 -3.08 -17.45 38.65
N TYR A 306 -1.85 -17.24 38.23
CA TYR A 306 -0.85 -16.44 38.92
C TYR A 306 -0.71 -15.10 38.22
N LEU A 307 -0.54 -14.07 39.02
CA LEU A 307 -0.46 -12.69 38.55
C LEU A 307 0.60 -11.96 39.34
N SER A 308 1.29 -11.03 38.69
CA SER A 308 2.15 -10.06 39.35
C SER A 308 1.67 -8.64 39.04
N LEU A 309 1.93 -7.71 39.95
CA LEU A 309 1.74 -6.28 39.68
C LEU A 309 2.70 -5.75 38.59
N GLU A 310 3.76 -6.49 38.28
CA GLU A 310 4.73 -6.18 37.23
C GLU A 310 4.32 -6.74 35.85
N ASP A 311 3.26 -7.56 35.78
CA ASP A 311 2.76 -8.11 34.52
C ASP A 311 2.30 -6.99 33.58
N GLU A 312 2.38 -7.23 32.26
CA GLU A 312 2.06 -6.26 31.23
C GLU A 312 0.66 -5.63 31.38
N LEU A 313 -0.36 -6.47 31.64
CA LEU A 313 -1.74 -6.04 31.88
C LEU A 313 -1.85 -5.11 33.11
N MET A 314 -1.09 -5.39 34.17
CA MET A 314 -1.10 -4.58 35.39
C MET A 314 -0.32 -3.28 35.22
N ARG A 315 0.82 -3.32 34.52
CA ARG A 315 1.63 -2.14 34.18
C ARG A 315 0.85 -1.11 33.39
N LEU A 316 0.04 -1.55 32.43
CA LEU A 316 -0.71 -0.63 31.55
C LEU A 316 -1.89 0.07 32.26
N PHE A 317 -2.56 -0.58 33.24
CA PHE A 317 -3.88 -0.11 33.70
C PHE A 317 -4.17 -0.12 35.21
N GLY A 318 -3.28 -0.60 36.09
CA GLY A 318 -3.64 -0.71 37.52
C GLY A 318 -2.52 -0.89 38.57
N GLY A 319 -1.26 -1.10 38.20
CA GLY A 319 -0.19 -1.44 39.14
C GLY A 319 0.13 -0.34 40.16
N GLN A 320 0.35 0.89 39.72
CA GLN A 320 0.93 1.95 40.55
C GLN A 320 0.14 2.28 41.82
N GLN A 321 -1.20 2.26 41.76
CA GLN A 321 -2.04 2.57 42.93
C GLN A 321 -2.05 1.43 43.96
N VAL A 322 -1.90 0.18 43.51
CA VAL A 322 -1.88 -1.00 44.37
C VAL A 322 -0.50 -1.21 44.97
N THR A 323 0.56 -1.05 44.18
CA THR A 323 1.95 -1.16 44.63
C THR A 323 2.22 -0.21 45.79
N GLY A 324 1.83 1.08 45.67
CA GLY A 324 2.03 2.06 46.74
C GLY A 324 1.21 1.79 48.01
N LEU A 325 0.15 0.99 47.94
CA LEU A 325 -0.62 0.56 49.12
C LEU A 325 0.03 -0.64 49.80
N LEU A 326 0.53 -1.62 49.01
CA LEU A 326 1.21 -2.81 49.54
C LEU A 326 2.56 -2.47 50.19
N GLU A 327 3.31 -1.55 49.59
CA GLU A 327 4.55 -1.01 50.18
C GLU A 327 4.29 -0.37 51.56
N ARG A 328 3.18 0.38 51.69
CA ARG A 328 2.80 1.01 52.97
C ARG A 328 2.37 0.01 54.04
N LEU A 329 1.83 -1.14 53.63
CA LEU A 329 1.45 -2.23 54.54
C LEU A 329 2.64 -3.15 54.89
N ASN A 330 3.81 -2.91 54.28
CA ASN A 330 5.03 -3.69 54.46
C ASN A 330 4.81 -5.20 54.24
N ILE A 331 4.02 -5.58 53.23
CA ILE A 331 3.72 -6.98 52.94
C ILE A 331 4.93 -7.64 52.26
N ASP A 332 5.30 -8.86 52.65
CA ASP A 332 6.42 -9.59 52.03
C ASP A 332 6.16 -9.85 50.54
N GLU A 333 7.12 -9.47 49.69
CA GLU A 333 7.05 -9.64 48.24
C GLU A 333 6.94 -11.11 47.80
N SER A 334 7.47 -12.02 48.61
CA SER A 334 7.53 -13.45 48.34
C SER A 334 6.24 -14.22 48.62
N ILE A 335 5.26 -13.57 49.27
CA ILE A 335 3.99 -14.21 49.66
C ILE A 335 2.89 -13.84 48.64
N PRO A 336 2.21 -14.84 48.04
CA PRO A 336 1.04 -14.58 47.21
C PRO A 336 -0.14 -14.05 48.03
N ILE A 337 -0.78 -13.01 47.52
CA ILE A 337 -1.91 -12.32 48.16
C ILE A 337 -3.21 -12.82 47.56
N GLU A 338 -4.09 -13.34 48.42
CA GLU A 338 -5.46 -13.70 48.05
C GLU A 338 -6.45 -12.61 48.51
N SER A 339 -6.60 -11.55 47.70
CA SER A 339 -7.49 -10.43 48.02
C SER A 339 -8.58 -10.21 46.97
N ARG A 340 -9.84 -10.15 47.43
CA ARG A 340 -11.01 -9.81 46.60
C ARG A 340 -10.96 -8.39 46.02
N LEU A 341 -10.17 -7.49 46.61
CA LEU A 341 -9.98 -6.13 46.07
C LEU A 341 -9.06 -6.17 44.85
N VAL A 342 -7.95 -6.88 44.95
CA VAL A 342 -6.98 -7.03 43.86
C VAL A 342 -7.59 -7.79 42.69
N GLY A 343 -8.37 -8.84 42.95
CA GLY A 343 -9.11 -9.57 41.91
C GLY A 343 -10.05 -8.67 41.09
N ARG A 344 -10.78 -7.76 41.74
CA ARG A 344 -11.65 -6.78 41.04
C ARG A 344 -10.87 -5.80 40.17
N LEU A 345 -9.70 -5.36 40.62
CA LEU A 345 -8.84 -4.45 39.83
C LEU A 345 -8.29 -5.13 38.58
N VAL A 346 -7.89 -6.41 38.68
CA VAL A 346 -7.46 -7.21 37.52
C VAL A 346 -8.59 -7.35 36.51
N GLU A 347 -9.81 -7.65 36.96
CA GLU A 347 -10.98 -7.74 36.09
C GLU A 347 -11.27 -6.40 35.39
N GLN A 348 -11.24 -5.27 36.12
CA GLN A 348 -11.42 -3.95 35.53
C GLN A 348 -10.34 -3.60 34.51
N SER A 349 -9.07 -3.94 34.78
CA SER A 349 -7.98 -3.73 33.81
C SER A 349 -8.20 -4.56 32.54
N GLN A 350 -8.62 -5.83 32.68
CA GLN A 350 -8.94 -6.68 31.53
C GLN A 350 -10.13 -6.14 30.72
N GLU A 351 -11.21 -5.69 31.38
CA GLU A 351 -12.36 -5.07 30.71
C GLU A 351 -11.98 -3.79 29.93
N ARG A 352 -11.08 -2.96 30.47
CA ARG A 352 -10.57 -1.77 29.76
C ARG A 352 -9.77 -2.15 28.51
N VAL A 353 -8.91 -3.16 28.60
CA VAL A 353 -8.12 -3.66 27.45
C VAL A 353 -9.06 -4.24 26.39
N GLU A 354 -10.04 -5.04 26.79
CA GLU A 354 -11.07 -5.57 25.88
C GLU A 354 -11.86 -4.45 25.19
N GLY A 355 -12.26 -3.42 25.95
CA GLY A 355 -12.92 -2.22 25.43
C GLY A 355 -12.06 -1.48 24.41
N SER A 356 -10.80 -1.21 24.74
CA SER A 356 -9.84 -0.58 23.81
C SER A 356 -9.67 -1.39 22.52
N ASN A 357 -9.46 -2.70 22.64
CA ASN A 357 -9.35 -3.60 21.48
C ASN A 357 -10.65 -3.67 20.66
N PHE A 358 -11.81 -3.51 21.30
CA PHE A 358 -13.10 -3.42 20.63
C PHE A 358 -13.21 -2.10 19.86
N ASP A 359 -12.86 -0.97 20.48
CA ASP A 359 -12.89 0.36 19.86
C ASP A 359 -11.94 0.45 18.66
N VAL A 360 -10.72 -0.10 18.76
CA VAL A 360 -9.78 -0.17 17.63
C VAL A 360 -10.38 -0.94 16.46
N ARG A 361 -10.99 -2.11 16.72
CA ARG A 361 -11.64 -2.93 15.69
C ARG A 361 -12.86 -2.24 15.10
N LYS A 362 -13.65 -1.56 15.94
CA LYS A 362 -14.82 -0.79 15.51
C LYS A 362 -14.40 0.35 14.59
N HIS A 363 -13.40 1.14 14.97
CA HIS A 363 -12.89 2.21 14.14
C HIS A 363 -12.33 1.70 12.81
N LEU A 364 -11.54 0.62 12.83
CA LEU A 364 -11.05 0.01 11.59
C LEU A 364 -12.19 -0.39 10.65
N LEU A 365 -13.26 -0.99 11.19
CA LEU A 365 -14.46 -1.33 10.44
C LEU A 365 -15.17 -0.08 9.90
N GLU A 366 -15.32 0.98 10.70
CA GLU A 366 -15.96 2.23 10.27
C GLU A 366 -15.22 2.91 9.10
N TYR A 367 -13.88 2.82 9.06
CA TYR A 367 -13.09 3.28 7.92
C TYR A 367 -13.26 2.36 6.70
N ASP A 368 -13.23 1.04 6.89
CA ASP A 368 -13.40 0.08 5.79
C ASP A 368 -14.81 0.12 5.20
N ASP A 369 -15.86 0.38 6.00
CA ASP A 369 -17.24 0.49 5.52
C ASP A 369 -17.39 1.56 4.41
N VAL A 370 -16.67 2.68 4.53
CA VAL A 370 -16.65 3.75 3.52
C VAL A 370 -16.02 3.25 2.23
N LEU A 371 -14.85 2.63 2.33
CA LEU A 371 -14.13 2.05 1.20
C LEU A 371 -14.91 0.89 0.56
N ASN A 372 -15.61 0.09 1.37
CA ASN A 372 -16.37 -1.05 0.90
C ASN A 372 -17.60 -0.59 0.09
N ALA A 373 -18.28 0.48 0.51
CA ALA A 373 -19.35 1.10 -0.27
C ALA A 373 -18.85 1.61 -1.63
N GLN A 374 -17.65 2.23 -1.67
CA GLN A 374 -17.03 2.70 -2.91
C GLN A 374 -16.56 1.54 -3.81
N ARG A 375 -15.92 0.51 -3.24
CA ARG A 375 -15.54 -0.74 -3.93
C ARG A 375 -16.75 -1.36 -4.61
N LYS A 376 -17.85 -1.51 -3.87
CA LYS A 376 -19.09 -2.07 -4.40
C LYS A 376 -19.56 -1.29 -5.63
N ARG A 377 -19.58 0.04 -5.57
CA ARG A 377 -19.96 0.88 -6.72
C ARG A 377 -19.02 0.71 -7.91
N ILE A 378 -17.70 0.69 -7.71
CA ILE A 378 -16.72 0.51 -8.79
C ILE A 378 -16.82 -0.89 -9.41
N TYR A 379 -16.96 -1.92 -8.59
CA TYR A 379 -17.06 -3.30 -9.06
C TYR A 379 -18.39 -3.55 -9.79
N GLU A 380 -19.51 -2.98 -9.32
CA GLU A 380 -20.79 -3.01 -10.04
C GLU A 380 -20.67 -2.33 -11.41
N GLN A 381 -20.01 -1.17 -11.51
CA GLN A 381 -19.77 -0.52 -12.80
C GLN A 381 -18.89 -1.39 -13.70
N ARG A 382 -17.81 -1.96 -13.16
CA ARG A 382 -16.89 -2.81 -13.92
C ARG A 382 -17.56 -4.08 -14.43
N ASP A 383 -18.37 -4.73 -13.60
CA ASP A 383 -19.16 -5.92 -13.97
C ASP A 383 -20.21 -5.58 -15.03
N ARG A 384 -20.85 -4.40 -14.92
CA ARG A 384 -21.73 -3.88 -15.98
C ARG A 384 -20.97 -3.69 -17.28
N VAL A 385 -19.75 -3.15 -17.25
CA VAL A 385 -18.89 -3.01 -18.44
C VAL A 385 -18.49 -4.37 -19.01
N PHE A 386 -18.40 -5.44 -18.23
CA PHE A 386 -18.14 -6.78 -18.79
C PHE A 386 -19.37 -7.45 -19.40
N THR A 387 -20.55 -7.18 -18.84
CA THR A 387 -21.78 -7.93 -19.15
C THR A 387 -22.73 -7.21 -20.10
N LYS A 388 -22.74 -5.88 -20.12
CA LYS A 388 -23.63 -5.10 -20.99
C LYS A 388 -23.20 -5.30 -22.45
N GLU A 389 -24.19 -5.57 -23.30
CA GLU A 389 -23.99 -5.77 -24.74
C GLU A 389 -23.52 -4.49 -25.40
N ASP A 390 -24.25 -3.37 -25.23
CA ASP A 390 -23.93 -2.08 -25.83
C ASP A 390 -23.54 -1.01 -24.78
N LEU A 391 -22.34 -0.45 -24.92
CA LEU A 391 -21.79 0.59 -24.06
C LEU A 391 -21.88 2.00 -24.68
N SER A 392 -22.41 2.15 -25.90
CA SER A 392 -22.43 3.42 -26.64
C SER A 392 -23.17 4.51 -25.85
N GLU A 393 -24.37 4.21 -25.36
CA GLU A 393 -25.16 5.12 -24.51
C GLU A 393 -24.43 5.50 -23.21
N ASP A 394 -23.68 4.57 -22.58
CA ASP A 394 -22.94 4.88 -21.36
C ASP A 394 -21.79 5.87 -21.64
N ILE A 395 -21.11 5.73 -22.78
CA ILE A 395 -20.03 6.64 -23.21
C ILE A 395 -20.58 7.99 -23.64
N GLU A 396 -21.69 8.02 -24.40
CA GLU A 396 -22.36 9.26 -24.80
C GLU A 396 -22.86 10.05 -23.60
N GLU A 397 -23.43 9.38 -22.59
CA GLU A 397 -23.84 10.04 -21.36
C GLU A 397 -22.63 10.57 -20.57
N MET A 398 -21.50 9.84 -20.54
CA MET A 398 -20.26 10.36 -19.95
C MET A 398 -19.77 11.62 -20.66
N LEU A 399 -19.78 11.61 -22.00
CA LEU A 399 -19.40 12.76 -22.83
C LEU A 399 -20.32 13.95 -22.56
N ARG A 400 -21.63 13.72 -22.55
CA ARG A 400 -22.67 14.71 -22.29
C ARG A 400 -22.50 15.37 -20.92
N VAL A 401 -22.38 14.56 -19.87
CA VAL A 401 -22.21 15.06 -18.49
C VAL A 401 -20.92 15.86 -18.35
N GLU A 402 -19.81 15.38 -18.92
CA GLU A 402 -18.52 16.06 -18.82
C GLU A 402 -18.54 17.42 -19.53
N LEU A 403 -19.08 17.49 -20.75
CA LEU A 403 -19.12 18.73 -21.53
C LEU A 403 -20.15 19.74 -20.99
N GLN A 404 -21.32 19.27 -20.52
CA GLN A 404 -22.33 20.15 -19.90
C GLN A 404 -21.80 20.83 -18.63
N GLN A 405 -20.87 20.20 -17.92
CA GLN A 405 -20.24 20.79 -16.74
C GLN A 405 -19.06 21.69 -17.13
N ARG A 406 -18.17 21.21 -18.01
CA ARG A 406 -16.91 21.89 -18.35
C ARG A 406 -17.11 23.15 -19.20
N ILE A 407 -17.95 23.10 -20.23
CA ILE A 407 -18.09 24.21 -21.20
C ILE A 407 -18.56 25.51 -20.51
N PRO A 408 -19.64 25.52 -19.71
CA PRO A 408 -20.08 26.74 -19.04
C PRO A 408 -19.05 27.27 -18.03
N GLN A 409 -18.31 26.38 -17.37
CA GLN A 409 -17.28 26.77 -16.40
C GLN A 409 -16.08 27.45 -17.09
N GLU A 410 -15.60 26.88 -18.19
CA GLU A 410 -14.50 27.46 -18.96
C GLU A 410 -14.91 28.81 -19.56
N LEU A 411 -16.09 28.91 -20.18
CA LEU A 411 -16.55 30.14 -20.85
C LEU A 411 -16.76 31.35 -19.90
N ASN A 412 -16.84 31.14 -18.58
CA ASN A 412 -16.87 32.24 -17.61
C ASN A 412 -15.53 32.96 -17.45
N ASN A 413 -14.43 32.37 -17.94
CA ASN A 413 -13.09 32.95 -17.88
C ASN A 413 -12.78 33.71 -19.19
N PRO A 414 -12.16 34.91 -19.15
CA PRO A 414 -11.67 35.59 -20.35
C PRO A 414 -10.74 34.74 -21.24
N GLU A 415 -9.98 33.80 -20.68
CA GLU A 415 -9.15 32.85 -21.43
C GLU A 415 -9.86 31.51 -21.75
N GLY A 416 -11.10 31.35 -21.30
CA GLY A 416 -11.90 30.14 -21.44
C GLY A 416 -12.09 29.65 -22.88
N PRO A 417 -12.54 30.52 -23.82
CA PRO A 417 -12.90 30.07 -25.17
C PRO A 417 -11.75 29.39 -25.93
N TRP A 418 -10.52 29.91 -25.85
CA TRP A 418 -9.38 29.28 -26.53
C TRP A 418 -8.91 28.02 -25.81
N ARG A 419 -8.99 27.97 -24.46
CA ARG A 419 -8.66 26.76 -23.68
C ARG A 419 -9.63 25.64 -23.97
N LEU A 420 -10.92 25.95 -24.08
CA LEU A 420 -11.95 25.00 -24.49
C LEU A 420 -11.64 24.43 -25.87
N LEU A 421 -11.34 25.27 -26.85
CA LEU A 421 -11.01 24.81 -28.20
C LEU A 421 -9.72 24.00 -28.25
N ALA A 422 -8.69 24.39 -27.50
CA ALA A 422 -7.47 23.60 -27.37
C ALA A 422 -7.76 22.21 -26.76
N TYR A 423 -8.62 22.15 -25.74
CA TYR A 423 -9.08 20.89 -25.16
C TYR A 423 -9.87 20.04 -26.18
N LEU A 424 -10.74 20.65 -26.98
CA LEU A 424 -11.49 19.94 -28.02
C LEU A 424 -10.59 19.43 -29.15
N GLU A 425 -9.54 20.16 -29.53
CA GLU A 425 -8.50 19.68 -30.45
C GLU A 425 -7.73 18.47 -29.90
N ASP A 426 -7.42 18.47 -28.60
CA ASP A 426 -6.74 17.35 -27.95
C ASP A 426 -7.65 16.11 -27.84
N ILE A 427 -8.96 16.31 -27.60
CA ILE A 427 -9.94 15.22 -27.59
C ILE A 427 -10.12 14.67 -29.00
N GLN A 428 -10.58 15.50 -29.93
CA GLN A 428 -10.95 15.11 -31.28
C GLN A 428 -10.14 15.93 -32.30
N PRO A 429 -8.91 15.48 -32.60
CA PRO A 429 -8.16 16.05 -33.72
C PRO A 429 -8.82 15.68 -35.05
N PRO A 430 -8.52 16.41 -36.15
CA PRO A 430 -9.10 16.14 -37.46
C PRO A 430 -8.87 14.68 -37.89
N ILE A 431 -9.96 13.99 -38.26
CA ILE A 431 -9.93 12.57 -38.62
C ILE A 431 -9.79 12.48 -40.14
N SER A 432 -8.82 11.69 -40.59
CA SER A 432 -8.58 11.45 -42.01
C SER A 432 -8.22 9.99 -42.25
N TRP A 433 -9.02 9.29 -43.04
CA TRP A 433 -8.75 7.92 -43.46
C TRP A 433 -9.32 7.66 -44.86
N ASN A 434 -8.46 7.28 -45.81
CA ASN A 434 -8.80 7.21 -47.24
C ASN A 434 -9.54 8.48 -47.69
N ASP A 435 -10.78 8.34 -48.15
CA ASP A 435 -11.63 9.44 -48.63
C ASP A 435 -12.47 10.08 -47.50
N LEU A 436 -12.57 9.43 -46.33
CA LEU A 436 -13.30 9.96 -45.19
C LEU A 436 -12.46 11.03 -44.48
N ARG A 437 -13.11 12.17 -44.27
CA ARG A 437 -12.54 13.37 -43.63
C ARG A 437 -13.57 13.89 -42.64
N TYR A 438 -13.16 14.12 -41.40
CA TYR A 438 -13.98 14.75 -40.38
C TYR A 438 -13.16 15.87 -39.70
N PRO A 439 -13.60 17.13 -39.77
CA PRO A 439 -12.86 18.25 -39.20
C PRO A 439 -12.81 18.16 -37.67
N SER A 440 -11.85 18.84 -37.04
CA SER A 440 -11.98 19.16 -35.62
C SER A 440 -13.03 20.25 -35.42
N PHE A 441 -13.48 20.46 -34.17
CA PHE A 441 -14.49 21.49 -33.90
C PHE A 441 -14.01 22.89 -34.31
N THR A 442 -12.73 23.21 -34.07
CA THR A 442 -12.12 24.46 -34.52
C THR A 442 -12.19 24.62 -36.04
N MET A 443 -11.87 23.56 -36.78
CA MET A 443 -11.90 23.59 -38.24
C MET A 443 -13.34 23.68 -38.76
N ARG A 444 -14.31 23.04 -38.11
CA ARG A 444 -15.74 23.19 -38.41
C ARG A 444 -16.18 24.65 -38.27
N LEU A 445 -15.83 25.33 -37.17
CA LEU A 445 -16.15 26.76 -36.99
C LEU A 445 -15.59 27.64 -38.11
N LEU A 446 -14.39 27.33 -38.60
CA LEU A 446 -13.78 28.05 -39.72
C LEU A 446 -14.49 27.76 -41.05
N ILE A 447 -14.86 26.50 -41.30
CA ILE A 447 -15.63 26.12 -42.49
C ILE A 447 -16.98 26.84 -42.48
N ASP A 448 -17.70 26.83 -41.35
CA ASP A 448 -18.98 27.53 -41.18
C ASP A 448 -18.82 29.05 -41.41
N GLU A 449 -17.70 29.64 -40.99
CA GLU A 449 -17.40 31.06 -41.23
C GLU A 449 -17.07 31.35 -42.71
N ILE A 450 -16.37 30.45 -43.41
CA ILE A 450 -16.13 30.57 -44.86
C ILE A 450 -17.47 30.50 -45.60
N GLU A 451 -18.34 29.57 -45.23
CA GLU A 451 -19.67 29.42 -45.83
C GLU A 451 -20.56 30.63 -45.55
N ARG A 452 -20.52 31.18 -44.33
CA ARG A 452 -21.26 32.40 -43.96
C ARG A 452 -20.85 33.62 -44.80
N ARG A 453 -19.56 33.72 -45.17
CA ARG A 453 -19.03 34.82 -46.00
C ARG A 453 -19.26 34.62 -47.50
N LYS A 454 -19.84 33.49 -47.92
CA LYS A 454 -20.12 33.20 -49.32
C LYS A 454 -21.13 34.22 -49.89
N PRO A 455 -20.82 34.90 -51.01
CA PRO A 455 -21.73 35.86 -51.63
C PRO A 455 -22.92 35.15 -52.28
N ALA A 456 -24.10 35.77 -52.23
CA ALA A 456 -25.34 35.21 -52.78
C ALA A 456 -25.34 35.07 -54.32
N GLU A 457 -24.51 35.85 -55.03
CA GLU A 457 -24.33 35.77 -56.49
C GLU A 457 -22.83 35.72 -56.84
N GLY A 458 -22.41 34.72 -57.63
CA GLY A 458 -21.09 34.70 -58.29
C GLY A 458 -19.89 34.43 -57.37
N ALA A 459 -19.95 33.42 -56.51
CA ALA A 459 -18.78 32.96 -55.76
C ALA A 459 -17.69 32.45 -56.72
N SER A 460 -16.51 33.07 -56.68
CA SER A 460 -15.36 32.74 -57.55
C SER A 460 -14.17 32.22 -56.74
N VAL A 461 -13.28 31.46 -57.38
CA VAL A 461 -12.01 31.01 -56.77
C VAL A 461 -11.21 32.19 -56.20
N ALA A 462 -11.24 33.35 -56.85
CA ALA A 462 -10.61 34.58 -56.37
C ALA A 462 -11.24 35.12 -55.06
N HIS A 463 -12.55 34.98 -54.89
CA HIS A 463 -13.23 35.34 -53.63
C HIS A 463 -12.84 34.37 -52.51
N LEU A 464 -12.86 33.05 -52.77
CA LEU A 464 -12.44 32.04 -51.79
C LEU A 464 -11.01 32.27 -51.32
N ARG A 465 -10.09 32.51 -52.27
CA ARG A 465 -8.70 32.88 -51.98
C ARG A 465 -8.61 34.06 -51.01
N ARG A 466 -9.35 35.13 -51.28
CA ARG A 466 -9.36 36.33 -50.43
C ARG A 466 -9.87 36.01 -49.03
N VAL A 467 -10.97 35.28 -48.90
CA VAL A 467 -11.53 34.89 -47.59
C VAL A 467 -10.55 34.03 -46.80
N LEU A 468 -9.92 33.04 -47.43
CA LEU A 468 -8.93 32.17 -46.77
C LEU A 468 -7.70 32.95 -46.29
N LEU A 469 -7.18 33.89 -47.10
CA LEU A 469 -6.07 34.75 -46.70
C LEU A 469 -6.47 35.69 -45.56
N GLU A 470 -7.65 36.32 -45.62
CA GLU A 470 -8.17 37.16 -44.54
C GLU A 470 -8.31 36.38 -43.23
N LEU A 471 -8.86 35.15 -43.28
CA LEU A 471 -8.96 34.30 -42.08
C LEU A 471 -7.58 33.94 -41.53
N ALA A 472 -6.63 33.62 -42.41
CA ALA A 472 -5.27 33.28 -42.00
C ALA A 472 -4.53 34.46 -41.36
N GLU A 473 -4.66 35.66 -41.92
CA GLU A 473 -4.12 36.90 -41.33
C GLU A 473 -4.78 37.22 -40.00
N ASN A 474 -6.11 37.09 -39.90
CA ASN A 474 -6.84 37.28 -38.65
C ASN A 474 -6.42 36.27 -37.57
N ALA A 475 -6.18 35.01 -37.94
CA ALA A 475 -5.69 33.99 -37.02
C ALA A 475 -4.29 34.30 -36.51
N PHE A 476 -3.40 34.77 -37.39
CA PHE A 476 -2.08 35.24 -37.00
C PHE A 476 -2.14 36.46 -36.08
N ALA A 477 -3.03 37.41 -36.37
CA ALA A 477 -3.24 38.60 -35.54
C ALA A 477 -3.78 38.22 -34.14
N ALA A 478 -4.75 37.30 -34.07
CA ALA A 478 -5.28 36.80 -32.80
C ALA A 478 -4.22 36.04 -31.98
N GLU A 479 -3.36 35.23 -32.63
CA GLU A 479 -2.22 34.58 -31.97
C GLU A 479 -1.22 35.62 -31.43
N ARG A 480 -0.85 36.61 -32.24
CA ARG A 480 0.05 37.70 -31.84
C ARG A 480 -0.49 38.44 -30.62
N GLU A 481 -1.75 38.86 -30.66
CA GLU A 481 -2.39 39.58 -29.55
C GLU A 481 -2.35 38.75 -28.26
N HIS A 482 -2.76 37.49 -28.33
CA HIS A 482 -2.77 36.60 -27.18
C HIS A 482 -1.37 36.35 -26.61
N VAL A 483 -0.39 36.02 -27.47
CA VAL A 483 0.99 35.75 -27.03
C VAL A 483 1.64 36.99 -26.44
N MET A 484 1.48 38.16 -27.06
CA MET A 484 2.04 39.42 -26.57
C MET A 484 1.41 39.82 -25.24
N LYS A 485 0.08 39.72 -25.10
CA LYS A 485 -0.60 40.01 -23.83
C LYS A 485 -0.07 39.14 -22.70
N SER A 486 -0.03 37.81 -22.89
CA SER A 486 0.50 36.90 -21.88
C SER A 486 1.99 37.12 -21.59
N PHE A 487 2.77 37.54 -22.59
CA PHE A 487 4.19 37.82 -22.42
C PHE A 487 4.41 39.07 -21.58
N ASN A 488 3.66 40.15 -21.84
CA ASN A 488 3.70 41.37 -21.06
C ASN A 488 3.28 41.13 -19.60
N GLU A 489 2.19 40.39 -19.37
CA GLU A 489 1.79 39.99 -18.00
C GLU A 489 2.88 39.16 -17.27
N LEU A 490 3.66 38.37 -18.02
CA LEU A 490 4.78 37.61 -17.47
C LEU A 490 5.99 38.50 -17.16
N LEU A 491 6.27 39.51 -17.99
CA LEU A 491 7.30 40.51 -17.74
C LEU A 491 7.00 41.29 -16.45
N ASP A 492 5.75 41.70 -16.26
CA ASP A 492 5.29 42.42 -15.06
C ASP A 492 5.46 41.57 -13.79
N LYS A 493 4.96 40.33 -13.80
CA LYS A 493 5.11 39.39 -12.67
C LYS A 493 6.58 39.08 -12.37
N THR A 494 7.42 39.04 -13.40
CA THR A 494 8.85 38.80 -13.23
C THR A 494 9.53 40.00 -12.59
N ALA A 495 9.08 41.22 -12.86
CA ALA A 495 9.55 42.43 -12.16
C ALA A 495 9.31 42.31 -10.65
N GLU A 496 8.07 42.00 -10.24
CA GLU A 496 7.70 41.79 -8.83
C GLU A 496 8.57 40.70 -8.18
N THR A 497 8.74 39.57 -8.87
CA THR A 497 9.55 38.45 -8.38
C THR A 497 11.03 38.82 -8.23
N ILE A 498 11.58 39.63 -9.14
CA ILE A 498 12.97 40.09 -9.06
C ILE A 498 13.16 40.97 -7.82
N GLU A 499 12.24 41.89 -7.55
CA GLU A 499 12.29 42.77 -6.38
C GLU A 499 12.24 41.98 -5.06
N GLU A 500 11.31 41.02 -4.96
CA GLU A 500 11.21 40.12 -3.80
C GLU A 500 12.50 39.31 -3.59
N GLN A 501 13.01 38.69 -4.66
CA GLN A 501 14.24 37.89 -4.60
C GLN A 501 15.47 38.74 -4.28
N ARG A 502 15.54 39.97 -4.78
CA ARG A 502 16.60 40.92 -4.45
C ARG A 502 16.56 41.22 -2.96
N LYS A 503 15.40 41.56 -2.42
CA LYS A 503 15.22 41.84 -0.98
C LYS A 503 15.65 40.67 -0.10
N GLU A 504 15.16 39.45 -0.36
CA GLU A 504 15.53 38.26 0.42
C GLU A 504 17.05 38.01 0.44
N ARG A 505 17.71 38.22 -0.71
CA ARG A 505 19.16 38.02 -0.84
C ARG A 505 19.95 39.11 -0.13
N LEU A 506 19.47 40.36 -0.16
CA LEU A 506 20.06 41.46 0.61
C LEU A 506 19.89 41.23 2.12
N ASP A 507 18.73 40.79 2.58
CA ASP A 507 18.51 40.45 4.00
C ASP A 507 19.47 39.32 4.45
N SER A 508 19.69 38.33 3.58
CA SER A 508 20.65 37.23 3.83
C SER A 508 22.11 37.71 3.83
N LEU A 509 22.42 38.67 2.95
CA LEU A 509 23.72 39.32 2.87
C LEU A 509 24.00 40.12 4.16
N ASP A 510 23.01 40.87 4.63
CA ASP A 510 23.09 41.67 5.85
C ASP A 510 23.32 40.78 7.07
N ALA A 511 22.54 39.71 7.22
CA ALA A 511 22.73 38.74 8.30
C ALA A 511 24.11 38.07 8.29
N PHE A 512 24.68 37.83 7.10
CA PHE A 512 26.04 37.31 6.99
C PHE A 512 27.07 38.33 7.46
N PHE A 513 26.97 39.59 7.04
CA PHE A 513 27.93 40.63 7.44
C PHE A 513 27.80 41.04 8.91
N GLU A 514 26.60 40.99 9.50
CA GLU A 514 26.39 41.21 10.94
C GLU A 514 27.11 40.17 11.80
N THR A 515 27.28 38.94 11.30
CA THR A 515 27.94 37.84 12.01
C THR A 515 29.40 37.63 11.59
N LEU A 516 29.93 38.43 10.67
CA LEU A 516 31.24 38.20 10.06
C LEU A 516 32.41 38.42 11.05
N GLU A 517 32.32 39.44 11.92
CA GLU A 517 33.36 39.79 12.90
C GLU A 517 33.56 38.66 13.92
N ASP A 518 32.46 38.16 14.51
CA ASP A 518 32.46 37.03 15.45
C ASP A 518 33.02 35.73 14.85
N ARG A 519 32.88 35.54 13.53
CA ARG A 519 33.34 34.34 12.81
C ARG A 519 34.80 34.40 12.39
N LEU A 520 35.35 35.60 12.25
CA LEU A 520 36.76 35.83 11.98
C LEU A 520 37.60 35.84 13.26
N GLU A 521 37.03 36.30 14.39
CA GLU A 521 37.75 36.50 15.66
C GLU A 521 37.31 35.58 16.82
N GLY A 522 36.32 34.71 16.61
CA GLY A 522 35.78 33.79 17.63
C GLY A 522 36.68 32.59 18.01
N GLU A 523 36.20 31.74 18.92
CA GLU A 523 36.96 30.60 19.47
C GLU A 523 37.44 29.58 18.42
N GLN A 524 36.75 29.50 17.27
CA GLN A 524 37.15 28.70 16.10
C GLN A 524 37.03 29.56 14.83
N PRO A 525 38.11 30.26 14.41
CA PRO A 525 38.05 31.15 13.25
C PRO A 525 37.91 30.36 11.95
N VAL A 526 36.91 30.72 11.15
CA VAL A 526 36.62 30.08 9.86
C VAL A 526 37.54 30.65 8.78
N ARG A 527 37.99 29.82 7.83
CA ARG A 527 38.91 30.28 6.78
C ARG A 527 38.19 31.24 5.81
N PRO A 528 38.83 32.32 5.33
CA PRO A 528 38.21 33.26 4.39
C PRO A 528 37.70 32.61 3.09
N GLN A 529 38.29 31.49 2.65
CA GLN A 529 37.80 30.74 1.50
C GLN A 529 36.48 30.02 1.79
N GLU A 530 36.32 29.47 2.99
CA GLU A 530 35.09 28.79 3.43
C GLU A 530 33.96 29.82 3.63
N LEU A 531 34.28 30.99 4.22
CA LEU A 531 33.35 32.12 4.33
C LEU A 531 32.92 32.68 2.96
N ALA A 532 33.82 32.72 1.98
CA ALA A 532 33.50 33.13 0.62
C ALA A 532 32.54 32.15 -0.08
N GLU A 533 32.74 30.84 0.10
CA GLU A 533 31.82 29.82 -0.44
C GLU A 533 30.44 29.89 0.22
N GLU A 534 30.40 30.09 1.53
CA GLU A 534 29.16 30.26 2.29
C GLU A 534 28.41 31.54 1.91
N LEU A 535 29.11 32.67 1.79
CA LEU A 535 28.56 33.95 1.33
C LEU A 535 27.89 33.82 -0.04
N LEU A 536 28.56 33.17 -1.01
CA LEU A 536 27.97 32.93 -2.34
C LEU A 536 26.77 31.97 -2.29
N THR A 537 26.78 31.03 -1.36
CA THR A 537 25.67 30.09 -1.14
C THR A 537 24.45 30.81 -0.54
N LEU A 538 24.66 31.64 0.49
CA LEU A 538 23.63 32.45 1.14
C LEU A 538 23.06 33.52 0.20
N ALA A 539 23.91 34.19 -0.58
CA ALA A 539 23.51 35.14 -1.62
C ALA A 539 22.84 34.46 -2.85
N ARG A 540 22.77 33.13 -2.87
CA ARG A 540 22.18 32.29 -3.94
C ARG A 540 22.76 32.61 -5.33
N LEU A 541 24.10 32.70 -5.42
CA LEU A 541 24.84 33.00 -6.66
C LEU A 541 25.53 31.75 -7.22
N PRO A 542 24.77 30.78 -7.81
CA PRO A 542 25.35 29.53 -8.29
C PRO A 542 26.32 29.78 -9.44
N GLY A 543 27.52 29.20 -9.35
CA GLY A 543 28.52 29.24 -10.42
C GLY A 543 29.36 30.53 -10.48
N MET A 544 29.07 31.53 -9.65
CA MET A 544 29.94 32.69 -9.47
C MET A 544 31.16 32.35 -8.62
N ARG A 545 32.27 33.08 -8.82
CA ARG A 545 33.48 32.96 -8.01
C ARG A 545 34.02 34.33 -7.68
N LEU A 546 34.41 34.50 -6.42
CA LEU A 546 35.14 35.69 -5.99
C LEU A 546 36.60 35.60 -6.46
N SER A 547 37.13 36.73 -6.92
CA SER A 547 38.54 36.87 -7.22
C SER A 547 39.39 36.75 -5.94
N THR A 548 40.67 36.43 -6.08
CA THR A 548 41.60 36.39 -4.94
C THR A 548 41.66 37.72 -4.18
N GLU A 549 41.37 38.84 -4.85
CA GLU A 549 41.27 40.17 -4.24
C GLU A 549 39.97 40.35 -3.46
N GLN A 550 38.83 39.95 -4.03
CA GLN A 550 37.52 39.98 -3.35
C GLN A 550 37.49 39.10 -2.09
N VAL A 551 38.14 37.94 -2.12
CA VAL A 551 38.28 37.08 -0.93
C VAL A 551 39.13 37.76 0.16
N ARG A 552 40.09 38.62 -0.21
CA ARG A 552 40.86 39.41 0.78
C ARG A 552 40.04 40.56 1.37
N TRP A 553 39.05 41.07 0.65
CA TRP A 553 38.15 42.11 1.18
C TRP A 553 37.32 41.63 2.37
N LEU A 554 37.08 40.31 2.53
CA LEU A 554 36.43 39.74 3.74
C LEU A 554 37.12 40.17 5.05
N THR A 555 38.44 40.39 5.05
CA THR A 555 39.19 40.77 6.25
C THR A 555 39.72 42.21 6.21
N GLN A 556 39.83 42.81 5.01
CA GLN A 556 40.43 44.14 4.84
C GLN A 556 39.41 45.26 4.68
N ASP A 557 38.30 44.98 3.99
CA ASP A 557 37.27 45.96 3.66
C ASP A 557 35.92 45.24 3.36
N PRO A 558 35.21 44.76 4.39
CA PRO A 558 33.98 43.99 4.22
C PRO A 558 32.87 44.77 3.52
N GLN A 559 32.82 46.09 3.72
CA GLN A 559 31.82 46.96 3.11
C GLN A 559 31.99 47.04 1.58
N ARG A 560 33.23 47.14 1.11
CA ARG A 560 33.52 47.09 -0.33
C ARG A 560 33.20 45.73 -0.96
N LEU A 561 33.37 44.64 -0.22
CA LEU A 561 32.92 43.33 -0.68
C LEU A 561 31.39 43.26 -0.75
N ARG A 562 30.68 43.79 0.26
CA ARG A 562 29.22 43.85 0.26
C ARG A 562 28.69 44.52 -1.01
N GLU A 563 29.16 45.72 -1.32
CA GLU A 563 28.76 46.46 -2.53
C GLU A 563 29.01 45.65 -3.82
N ALA A 564 30.15 44.94 -3.90
CA ALA A 564 30.46 44.08 -5.04
C ALA A 564 29.52 42.86 -5.14
N ILE A 565 29.10 42.27 -4.00
CA ILE A 565 28.13 41.18 -3.99
C ILE A 565 26.72 41.67 -4.34
N GLU A 566 26.32 42.86 -3.88
CA GLU A 566 25.04 43.49 -4.24
C GLU A 566 24.95 43.69 -5.76
N GLU A 567 25.99 44.24 -6.39
CA GLU A 567 26.06 44.40 -7.85
C GLU A 567 26.04 43.04 -8.59
N MET A 568 26.69 42.01 -8.02
CA MET A 568 26.65 40.65 -8.56
C MET A 568 25.26 40.01 -8.44
N ILE A 569 24.52 40.26 -7.35
CA ILE A 569 23.13 39.82 -7.17
C ILE A 569 22.24 40.46 -8.22
N ASP A 570 22.33 41.77 -8.41
CA ASP A 570 21.51 42.52 -9.36
C ASP A 570 21.78 42.06 -10.80
N THR A 571 23.05 41.98 -11.19
CA THR A 571 23.45 41.50 -12.52
C THR A 571 23.00 40.06 -12.77
N TYR A 572 23.09 39.19 -11.77
CA TYR A 572 22.65 37.81 -11.87
C TYR A 572 21.14 37.71 -12.04
N LEU A 573 20.35 38.38 -11.19
CA LEU A 573 18.89 38.34 -11.24
C LEU A 573 18.36 38.86 -12.58
N LEU A 574 18.90 39.97 -13.07
CA LEU A 574 18.50 40.55 -14.36
C LEU A 574 18.85 39.62 -15.53
N SER A 575 20.11 39.18 -15.62
CA SER A 575 20.57 38.33 -16.74
C SER A 575 19.89 36.95 -16.77
N PHE A 576 19.66 36.35 -15.60
CA PHE A 576 18.99 35.07 -15.46
C PHE A 576 17.52 35.15 -15.92
N ASN A 577 16.77 36.13 -15.40
CA ASN A 577 15.36 36.28 -15.73
C ASN A 577 15.17 36.74 -17.18
N ALA A 578 16.02 37.61 -17.71
CA ALA A 578 16.00 37.99 -19.12
C ALA A 578 16.22 36.78 -20.04
N SER A 579 17.23 35.95 -19.74
CA SER A 579 17.48 34.70 -20.50
C SER A 579 16.30 33.73 -20.42
N ARG A 580 15.64 33.66 -19.25
CA ARG A 580 14.44 32.84 -19.05
C ARG A 580 13.26 33.37 -19.88
N MET A 581 13.07 34.68 -19.96
CA MET A 581 12.01 35.32 -20.76
C MET A 581 12.22 35.06 -22.26
N VAL A 582 13.45 35.27 -22.76
CA VAL A 582 13.81 34.93 -24.15
C VAL A 582 13.50 33.46 -24.43
N ALA A 583 13.98 32.55 -23.59
CA ALA A 583 13.75 31.12 -23.77
C ALA A 583 12.27 30.72 -23.63
N ALA A 584 11.46 31.45 -22.85
CA ALA A 584 10.02 31.22 -22.74
C ALA A 584 9.29 31.62 -24.03
N LEU A 585 9.61 32.79 -24.58
CA LEU A 585 9.03 33.29 -25.82
C LEU A 585 9.46 32.45 -27.03
N GLU A 586 10.75 32.13 -27.16
CA GLU A 586 11.27 31.30 -28.26
C GLU A 586 10.64 29.90 -28.29
N ARG A 587 10.39 29.29 -27.12
CA ARG A 587 9.69 28.00 -27.03
C ARG A 587 8.22 28.11 -27.42
N ARG A 588 7.56 29.22 -27.09
CA ARG A 588 6.13 29.43 -27.39
C ARG A 588 5.90 29.68 -28.88
N VAL A 589 6.76 30.49 -29.50
CA VAL A 589 6.67 30.88 -30.93
C VAL A 589 7.38 29.87 -31.85
N GLY A 590 8.36 29.13 -31.35
CA GLY A 590 9.13 28.15 -32.14
C GLY A 590 10.19 28.78 -33.05
N GLU A 591 10.58 30.03 -32.79
CA GLU A 591 11.56 30.78 -33.56
C GLU A 591 12.44 31.66 -32.66
N SER A 592 13.69 31.86 -33.07
CA SER A 592 14.70 32.61 -32.33
C SER A 592 14.42 34.10 -32.34
N LEU A 593 14.54 34.74 -31.17
CA LEU A 593 14.46 36.20 -31.04
C LEU A 593 15.69 36.87 -31.67
N ASN A 594 16.79 36.12 -31.83
CA ASN A 594 18.12 36.57 -32.26
C ASN A 594 18.79 37.58 -31.30
N LEU A 595 18.35 37.58 -30.05
CA LEU A 595 18.86 38.46 -29.01
C LEU A 595 19.99 37.78 -28.23
N ARG A 596 21.14 38.44 -28.11
CA ARG A 596 22.29 37.92 -27.37
C ARG A 596 22.25 38.42 -25.93
N PRO A 597 22.53 37.58 -24.91
CA PRO A 597 22.52 38.00 -23.50
C PRO A 597 23.40 39.22 -23.21
N GLY A 598 24.53 39.37 -23.91
CA GLY A 598 25.42 40.52 -23.75
C GLY A 598 24.85 41.86 -24.23
N GLN A 599 23.75 41.87 -24.99
CA GLN A 599 23.05 43.09 -25.42
C GLN A 599 22.16 43.70 -24.33
N LEU A 600 21.85 42.94 -23.28
CA LEU A 600 21.01 43.36 -22.15
C LEU A 600 21.83 43.75 -20.92
N ASN A 601 23.16 43.68 -21.01
CA ASN A 601 24.04 43.99 -19.89
C ASN A 601 24.01 45.50 -19.60
N GLY A 602 23.84 45.85 -18.32
CA GLY A 602 23.85 47.24 -17.84
C GLY A 602 22.53 47.98 -18.02
N MET A 603 21.47 47.30 -18.45
CA MET A 603 20.10 47.83 -18.50
C MET A 603 19.35 47.52 -17.21
N ASP A 604 18.40 48.38 -16.82
CA ASP A 604 17.45 48.05 -15.77
C ASP A 604 16.35 47.08 -16.28
N TRP A 605 15.51 46.55 -15.39
CA TRP A 605 14.50 45.59 -15.79
C TRP A 605 13.45 46.18 -16.75
N ASN A 606 13.10 47.46 -16.61
CA ASN A 606 12.11 48.10 -17.47
C ASN A 606 12.68 48.27 -18.89
N GLU A 607 13.94 48.68 -19.01
CA GLU A 607 14.68 48.77 -20.28
C GLU A 607 14.82 47.38 -20.96
N ILE A 608 15.07 46.34 -20.15
CA ILE A 608 15.10 44.95 -20.62
C ILE A 608 13.71 44.53 -21.11
N ALA A 609 12.65 44.79 -20.33
CA ALA A 609 11.28 44.44 -20.68
C ALA A 609 10.83 45.12 -21.98
N ASP A 610 11.06 46.43 -22.12
CA ASP A 610 10.77 47.21 -23.33
C ASP A 610 11.54 46.66 -24.55
N THR A 611 12.79 46.25 -24.36
CA THR A 611 13.60 45.68 -25.43
C THR A 611 13.09 44.31 -25.84
N LEU A 612 12.71 43.47 -24.87
CA LEU A 612 12.12 42.15 -25.14
C LEU A 612 10.76 42.27 -25.83
N GLU A 613 9.89 43.20 -25.41
CA GLU A 613 8.60 43.46 -26.04
C GLU A 613 8.77 43.92 -27.50
N ARG A 614 9.69 44.86 -27.75
CA ARG A 614 9.98 45.36 -29.10
C ARG A 614 10.51 44.26 -30.02
N GLU A 615 11.44 43.45 -29.54
CA GLU A 615 12.01 42.34 -30.32
C GLU A 615 11.00 41.20 -30.53
N ALA A 616 10.10 40.98 -29.57
CA ALA A 616 8.96 40.07 -29.74
C ALA A 616 8.01 40.56 -30.84
N GLY A 617 7.67 41.85 -30.84
CA GLY A 617 6.88 42.48 -31.91
C GLY A 617 7.54 42.34 -33.28
N ALA A 618 8.84 42.67 -33.37
CA ALA A 618 9.62 42.54 -34.60
C ALA A 618 9.72 41.08 -35.08
N LEU A 619 9.77 40.11 -34.17
CA LEU A 619 9.71 38.69 -34.50
C LEU A 619 8.39 38.34 -35.20
N PHE A 620 7.24 38.76 -34.65
CA PHE A 620 5.95 38.55 -35.29
C PHE A 620 5.85 39.24 -36.65
N ASP A 621 6.39 40.44 -36.82
CA ASP A 621 6.41 41.13 -38.12
C ASP A 621 7.24 40.36 -39.16
N ARG A 622 8.40 39.79 -38.76
CA ARG A 622 9.20 38.90 -39.64
C ARG A 622 8.44 37.62 -40.02
N ILE A 623 7.71 37.02 -39.07
CA ILE A 623 6.91 35.83 -39.33
C ILE A 623 5.78 36.17 -40.30
N HIS A 624 5.10 37.30 -40.08
CA HIS A 624 4.03 37.79 -40.94
C HIS A 624 4.50 37.94 -42.39
N GLU A 625 5.61 38.66 -42.61
CA GLU A 625 6.16 38.84 -43.96
C GLU A 625 6.52 37.51 -44.63
N ARG A 626 7.09 36.55 -43.88
CA ARG A 626 7.42 35.22 -44.40
C ARG A 626 6.19 34.40 -44.78
N LEU A 627 5.08 34.54 -44.06
CA LEU A 627 3.86 33.75 -44.29
C LEU A 627 2.95 34.39 -45.33
N PHE A 628 2.71 35.70 -45.24
CA PHE A 628 1.68 36.45 -45.98
C PHE A 628 2.21 37.46 -46.99
N GLY A 629 3.51 37.75 -47.00
CA GLY A 629 4.10 38.71 -47.94
C GLY A 629 3.88 38.32 -49.42
N PRO A 630 4.30 39.16 -50.39
CA PRO A 630 4.08 38.92 -51.81
C PRO A 630 4.65 37.59 -52.34
N ALA A 631 5.66 37.04 -51.66
CA ALA A 631 6.23 35.70 -51.90
C ALA A 631 6.08 34.77 -50.68
N GLY A 632 5.09 35.05 -49.83
CA GLY A 632 4.81 34.34 -48.59
C GLY A 632 4.53 32.85 -48.82
N GLN A 633 4.84 32.03 -47.82
CA GLN A 633 4.66 30.57 -47.93
C GLN A 633 3.18 30.19 -48.08
N ILE A 634 2.30 30.81 -47.30
CA ILE A 634 0.86 30.48 -47.30
C ILE A 634 0.23 30.98 -48.60
N THR A 635 0.56 32.20 -49.02
CA THR A 635 0.08 32.78 -50.28
C THR A 635 0.45 31.91 -51.48
N ARG A 636 1.71 31.45 -51.57
CA ARG A 636 2.15 30.58 -52.68
C ARG A 636 1.52 29.19 -52.66
N ASP A 637 1.44 28.56 -51.48
CA ASP A 637 0.85 27.22 -51.36
C ASP A 637 -0.64 27.27 -51.70
N LEU A 638 -1.34 28.31 -51.25
CA LEU A 638 -2.76 28.53 -51.56
C LEU A 638 -2.98 28.83 -53.05
N ASP A 639 -2.15 29.68 -53.66
CA ASP A 639 -2.22 29.97 -55.10
C ASP A 639 -2.05 28.68 -55.91
N SER A 640 -1.05 27.86 -55.58
CA SER A 640 -0.80 26.58 -56.26
C SER A 640 -1.91 25.54 -56.05
N ALA A 641 -2.55 25.52 -54.88
CA ALA A 641 -3.67 24.63 -54.61
C ALA A 641 -4.93 25.05 -55.40
N LEU A 642 -5.21 26.35 -55.47
CA LEU A 642 -6.37 26.90 -56.17
C LEU A 642 -6.21 26.93 -57.70
N GLU A 643 -4.97 26.99 -58.23
CA GLU A 643 -4.69 26.87 -59.68
C GLU A 643 -5.20 25.56 -60.29
N LYS A 644 -5.31 24.50 -59.47
CA LYS A 644 -5.79 23.18 -59.92
C LYS A 644 -7.31 23.03 -59.86
N THR A 645 -8.02 24.10 -59.52
CA THR A 645 -9.46 24.09 -59.26
C THR A 645 -10.17 25.05 -60.21
N ASP A 646 -11.10 24.53 -61.00
CA ASP A 646 -11.83 25.33 -61.99
C ASP A 646 -13.08 26.04 -61.41
N ASP A 647 -13.66 25.51 -60.33
CA ASP A 647 -14.91 26.00 -59.72
C ASP A 647 -14.76 26.40 -58.23
N TYR A 648 -15.72 27.18 -57.70
CA TYR A 648 -15.75 27.53 -56.28
C TYR A 648 -15.96 26.27 -55.42
N LEU A 649 -14.99 25.98 -54.55
CA LEU A 649 -15.05 24.83 -53.65
C LEU A 649 -16.17 25.03 -52.63
N THR A 650 -17.16 24.14 -52.68
CA THR A 650 -18.25 24.07 -51.69
C THR A 650 -18.19 22.82 -50.85
N GLU A 651 -17.32 21.86 -51.18
CA GLU A 651 -17.21 20.62 -50.42
C GLU A 651 -16.38 20.85 -49.14
N PRO A 652 -16.93 20.55 -47.95
CA PRO A 652 -16.24 20.74 -46.67
C PRO A 652 -14.88 20.03 -46.59
N ASN A 653 -14.73 18.87 -47.23
CA ASN A 653 -13.49 18.08 -47.23
C ASN A 653 -12.35 18.80 -47.95
N GLN A 654 -12.66 19.47 -49.06
CA GLN A 654 -11.67 20.22 -49.83
C GLN A 654 -11.25 21.50 -49.09
N LEU A 655 -12.21 22.16 -48.41
CA LEU A 655 -11.91 23.28 -47.51
C LEU A 655 -11.05 22.86 -46.32
N LEU A 656 -11.32 21.68 -45.75
CA LEU A 656 -10.53 21.10 -44.65
C LEU A 656 -9.08 20.84 -45.07
N ASP A 657 -8.86 20.28 -46.27
CA ASP A 657 -7.51 20.03 -46.79
C ASP A 657 -6.74 21.34 -47.00
N LEU A 658 -7.40 22.39 -47.51
CA LEU A 658 -6.81 23.74 -47.63
C LEU A 658 -6.45 24.35 -46.27
N LEU A 659 -7.37 24.34 -45.31
CA LEU A 659 -7.14 24.84 -43.95
C LEU A 659 -6.00 24.08 -43.25
N SER A 660 -5.92 22.76 -43.45
CA SER A 660 -4.87 21.90 -42.89
C SER A 660 -3.49 22.19 -43.52
N MET A 661 -3.45 22.38 -44.85
CA MET A 661 -2.24 22.77 -45.58
C MET A 661 -1.73 24.15 -45.16
N MET A 662 -2.64 25.10 -44.92
CA MET A 662 -2.27 26.44 -44.46
C MET A 662 -1.75 26.42 -43.00
N ALA A 663 -2.32 25.56 -42.15
CA ALA A 663 -1.93 25.42 -40.75
C ALA A 663 -0.54 24.78 -40.55
N THR A 664 -0.16 23.86 -41.44
CA THR A 664 1.04 23.02 -41.26
C THR A 664 2.02 23.22 -42.41
N GLY A 665 3.32 23.30 -42.11
CA GLY A 665 4.38 23.43 -43.11
C GLY A 665 5.48 22.41 -42.88
N SER A 666 6.37 22.24 -43.84
CA SER A 666 7.50 21.34 -43.73
C SER A 666 8.84 22.07 -43.75
N ARG A 667 9.71 21.80 -42.77
CA ARG A 667 11.11 22.25 -42.78
C ARG A 667 12.05 21.07 -42.84
N LEU A 668 13.11 21.18 -43.65
CA LEU A 668 14.21 20.22 -43.62
C LEU A 668 15.02 20.43 -42.34
N VAL A 669 14.99 19.46 -41.44
CA VAL A 669 15.73 19.47 -40.18
C VAL A 669 16.78 18.37 -40.21
N PHE A 670 17.99 18.71 -39.79
CA PHE A 670 19.08 17.75 -39.64
C PHE A 670 19.04 17.18 -38.22
N ASP A 671 18.68 15.90 -38.08
CA ASP A 671 18.68 15.25 -36.78
C ASP A 671 20.12 15.05 -36.29
N ARG A 672 20.47 15.77 -35.22
CA ARG A 672 21.81 15.76 -34.60
C ARG A 672 22.22 14.40 -34.04
N LYS A 673 21.27 13.50 -33.74
CA LYS A 673 21.58 12.14 -33.22
C LYS A 673 21.76 11.11 -34.32
N THR A 674 20.99 11.21 -35.42
CA THR A 674 21.03 10.22 -36.50
C THR A 674 21.81 10.69 -37.74
N HIS A 675 22.25 11.96 -37.78
CA HIS A 675 22.90 12.60 -38.93
C HIS A 675 22.11 12.47 -40.23
N ARG A 676 20.77 12.36 -40.14
CA ARG A 676 19.88 12.25 -41.29
C ARG A 676 19.09 13.55 -41.46
N GLN A 677 18.87 13.92 -42.72
CA GLN A 677 17.91 14.95 -43.08
C GLN A 677 16.51 14.34 -42.94
N GLY A 678 15.69 14.93 -42.08
CA GLY A 678 14.29 14.60 -41.90
C GLY A 678 13.41 15.80 -42.21
N LEU A 679 12.24 15.56 -42.79
CA LEU A 679 11.23 16.60 -42.97
C LEU A 679 10.47 16.73 -41.65
N LEU A 680 10.60 17.86 -40.95
CA LEU A 680 9.86 18.14 -39.73
C LEU A 680 8.63 18.98 -40.07
N GLN A 681 7.46 18.49 -39.68
CA GLN A 681 6.22 19.25 -39.72
C GLN A 681 6.31 20.39 -38.69
N THR A 682 6.08 21.62 -39.12
CA THR A 682 6.05 22.83 -38.29
C THR A 682 4.71 23.51 -38.40
N THR A 683 4.10 23.87 -37.27
CA THR A 683 2.88 24.67 -37.26
C THR A 683 3.17 26.08 -37.79
N ARG A 684 2.40 26.50 -38.79
CA ARG A 684 2.44 27.84 -39.39
C ARG A 684 1.38 28.77 -38.80
N LEU A 685 0.18 28.24 -38.55
CA LEU A 685 -0.95 28.98 -38.00
C LEU A 685 -1.65 28.17 -36.92
N ARG A 686 -2.13 28.86 -35.88
CA ARG A 686 -2.97 28.30 -34.83
C ARG A 686 -4.39 28.86 -34.93
N TRP A 687 -5.27 28.08 -35.55
CA TRP A 687 -6.67 28.44 -35.76
C TRP A 687 -7.46 28.64 -34.47
N VAL A 688 -7.03 28.01 -33.36
CA VAL A 688 -7.68 28.03 -32.04
C VAL A 688 -7.96 29.45 -31.54
N TYR A 689 -7.04 30.40 -31.74
CA TYR A 689 -7.22 31.76 -31.23
C TYR A 689 -8.28 32.56 -32.01
N LEU A 690 -8.36 32.39 -33.33
CA LEU A 690 -9.43 33.00 -34.14
C LEU A 690 -10.78 32.36 -33.84
N ALA A 691 -10.83 31.03 -33.81
CA ALA A 691 -12.06 30.32 -33.51
C ALA A 691 -12.61 30.66 -32.11
N ALA A 692 -11.73 30.95 -31.15
CA ALA A 692 -12.12 31.43 -29.83
C ALA A 692 -12.87 32.77 -29.88
N GLN A 693 -12.49 33.68 -30.79
CA GLN A 693 -13.20 34.94 -31.01
C GLN A 693 -14.58 34.69 -31.64
N LEU A 694 -14.70 33.72 -32.55
CA LEU A 694 -15.97 33.32 -33.17
C LEU A 694 -16.98 32.73 -32.16
N LEU A 695 -16.50 32.11 -31.08
CA LEU A 695 -17.34 31.60 -30.00
C LEU A 695 -17.94 32.72 -29.12
N GLY A 696 -17.31 33.89 -29.05
CA GLY A 696 -17.73 35.00 -28.20
C GLY A 696 -19.13 35.55 -28.51
N GLU A 697 -19.67 35.24 -29.70
CA GLU A 697 -20.99 35.70 -30.16
C GLU A 697 -22.13 34.71 -29.83
N VAL A 698 -21.82 33.54 -29.25
CA VAL A 698 -22.77 32.43 -29.06
C VAL A 698 -22.99 32.13 -27.57
N SER A 699 -24.23 31.80 -27.19
CA SER A 699 -24.54 31.46 -25.80
C SER A 699 -23.87 30.14 -25.37
N PRO A 700 -23.45 29.98 -24.09
CA PRO A 700 -22.82 28.75 -23.61
C PRO A 700 -23.64 27.49 -23.86
N GLN A 701 -24.97 27.57 -23.75
CA GLN A 701 -25.90 26.45 -23.98
C GLN A 701 -25.87 25.99 -25.44
N GLU A 702 -25.82 26.95 -26.36
CA GLU A 702 -25.76 26.68 -27.80
C GLU A 702 -24.38 26.13 -28.19
N ILE A 703 -23.29 26.63 -27.60
CA ILE A 703 -21.95 26.04 -27.78
C ILE A 703 -21.93 24.60 -27.28
N THR A 704 -22.48 24.31 -26.10
CA THR A 704 -22.57 22.94 -25.59
C THR A 704 -23.32 22.02 -26.55
N ARG A 705 -24.46 22.48 -27.10
CA ARG A 705 -25.23 21.72 -28.09
C ARG A 705 -24.40 21.43 -29.36
N GLN A 706 -23.77 22.46 -29.94
CA GLN A 706 -22.97 22.32 -31.16
C GLN A 706 -21.76 21.40 -30.97
N VAL A 707 -21.07 21.50 -29.83
CA VAL A 707 -19.92 20.64 -29.51
C VAL A 707 -20.37 19.19 -29.34
N LEU A 708 -21.48 18.95 -28.64
CA LEU A 708 -22.00 17.60 -28.46
C LEU A 708 -22.38 16.96 -29.80
N GLU A 709 -23.17 17.66 -30.62
CA GLU A 709 -23.57 17.18 -31.96
C GLU A 709 -22.34 16.90 -32.84
N HIS A 710 -21.29 17.71 -32.72
CA HIS A 710 -20.06 17.48 -33.46
C HIS A 710 -19.29 16.25 -32.98
N LEU A 711 -19.16 16.04 -31.67
CA LEU A 711 -18.43 14.89 -31.15
C LEU A 711 -19.20 13.57 -31.31
N GLU A 712 -20.54 13.61 -31.24
CA GLU A 712 -21.41 12.49 -31.60
C GLU A 712 -21.17 12.09 -33.08
N GLY A 713 -21.18 13.06 -34.00
CA GLY A 713 -20.85 12.82 -35.41
C GLY A 713 -19.40 12.34 -35.64
N ALA A 714 -18.44 12.79 -34.82
CA ALA A 714 -17.07 12.27 -34.88
C ALA A 714 -17.00 10.79 -34.44
N GLY A 715 -17.85 10.38 -33.50
CA GLY A 715 -18.00 9.00 -33.07
C GLY A 715 -18.53 8.11 -34.18
N GLU A 716 -19.57 8.56 -34.90
CA GLU A 716 -20.11 7.88 -36.08
C GLU A 716 -19.06 7.76 -37.20
N ALA A 717 -18.29 8.82 -37.44
CA ALA A 717 -17.20 8.80 -38.43
C ALA A 717 -16.12 7.76 -38.07
N LEU A 718 -15.76 7.62 -36.79
CA LEU A 718 -14.85 6.58 -36.35
C LEU A 718 -15.45 5.17 -36.49
N GLN A 719 -16.75 5.01 -36.22
CA GLN A 719 -17.47 3.74 -36.45
C GLN A 719 -17.30 3.26 -37.88
N GLN A 720 -17.54 4.16 -38.84
CA GLN A 720 -17.42 3.86 -40.27
C GLN A 720 -15.97 3.48 -40.63
N ILE A 721 -14.97 4.20 -40.10
CA ILE A 721 -13.56 3.87 -40.31
C ILE A 721 -13.24 2.48 -39.75
N PHE A 722 -13.67 2.16 -38.54
CA PHE A 722 -13.42 0.85 -37.95
C PHE A 722 -14.07 -0.27 -38.75
N GLY A 723 -15.30 -0.07 -39.21
CA GLY A 723 -16.02 -1.00 -40.06
C GLY A 723 -15.30 -1.27 -41.38
N ALA A 724 -14.88 -0.21 -42.06
CA ALA A 724 -14.14 -0.31 -43.31
C ALA A 724 -12.77 -0.99 -43.12
N VAL A 725 -12.07 -0.73 -42.01
CA VAL A 725 -10.79 -1.36 -41.68
C VAL A 725 -10.96 -2.85 -41.40
N ASP A 726 -11.93 -3.23 -40.57
CA ASP A 726 -12.15 -4.63 -40.23
C ASP A 726 -12.65 -5.41 -41.46
N ALA A 727 -13.52 -4.83 -42.29
CA ALA A 727 -13.90 -5.40 -43.57
C ALA A 727 -12.70 -5.58 -44.52
N MET A 728 -11.80 -4.60 -44.60
CA MET A 728 -10.56 -4.73 -45.38
C MET A 728 -9.67 -5.86 -44.86
N VAL A 729 -9.58 -6.04 -43.54
CA VAL A 729 -8.81 -7.14 -42.91
C VAL A 729 -9.43 -8.51 -43.21
N LEU A 730 -10.76 -8.64 -43.10
CA LEU A 730 -11.48 -9.87 -43.47
C LEU A 730 -11.26 -10.21 -44.94
N GLN A 731 -11.35 -9.19 -45.80
CA GLN A 731 -11.12 -9.31 -47.24
C GLN A 731 -9.70 -9.80 -47.55
N GLN A 732 -8.68 -9.14 -46.98
CA GLN A 732 -7.27 -9.48 -47.20
C GLN A 732 -6.93 -10.90 -46.74
N ASN A 733 -7.54 -11.36 -45.65
CA ASN A 733 -7.31 -12.68 -45.08
C ASN A 733 -8.27 -13.76 -45.62
N ARG A 734 -9.21 -13.40 -46.51
CA ARG A 734 -10.26 -14.28 -47.07
C ARG A 734 -11.09 -14.98 -46.00
N VAL A 735 -11.40 -14.26 -44.92
CA VAL A 735 -12.25 -14.74 -43.83
C VAL A 735 -13.70 -14.43 -44.20
N THR A 736 -14.57 -15.45 -44.16
CA THR A 736 -16.01 -15.28 -44.43
C THR A 736 -16.76 -14.86 -43.17
N LEU A 737 -18.01 -14.39 -43.30
CA LEU A 737 -18.79 -13.95 -42.12
C LEU A 737 -19.01 -15.08 -41.12
N ARG A 738 -19.16 -16.34 -41.58
CA ARG A 738 -19.30 -17.52 -40.71
C ARG A 738 -18.08 -17.82 -39.85
N GLN A 739 -16.92 -17.32 -40.25
CA GLN A 739 -15.64 -17.52 -39.56
C GLN A 739 -15.31 -16.39 -38.58
N THR A 740 -16.15 -15.36 -38.49
CA THR A 740 -16.03 -14.29 -37.49
C THR A 740 -16.41 -14.80 -36.10
N ASP A 741 -16.24 -13.99 -35.05
CA ASP A 741 -16.59 -14.47 -33.70
C ASP A 741 -18.11 -14.70 -33.60
N PRO A 742 -18.55 -15.85 -33.03
CA PRO A 742 -19.96 -16.26 -33.03
C PRO A 742 -20.94 -15.24 -32.47
N ARG A 743 -20.49 -14.33 -31.60
CA ARG A 743 -21.33 -13.26 -31.05
C ARG A 743 -21.78 -12.29 -32.15
N LEU A 744 -21.00 -12.09 -33.20
CA LEU A 744 -21.38 -11.26 -34.35
C LEU A 744 -22.50 -11.84 -35.18
N HIS A 745 -22.64 -13.16 -35.21
CA HIS A 745 -23.55 -13.81 -36.13
C HIS A 745 -25.00 -13.36 -35.90
N GLU A 746 -25.40 -13.19 -34.65
CA GLU A 746 -26.73 -12.67 -34.32
C GLU A 746 -26.90 -11.22 -34.80
N TYR A 747 -25.89 -10.37 -34.63
CA TYR A 747 -25.95 -8.98 -35.16
C TYR A 747 -26.00 -8.92 -36.69
N PHE A 748 -25.27 -9.79 -37.38
CA PHE A 748 -25.37 -9.89 -38.84
C PHE A 748 -26.74 -10.40 -39.29
N LYS A 749 -27.32 -11.38 -38.59
CA LYS A 749 -28.68 -11.86 -38.87
C LYS A 749 -29.73 -10.79 -38.61
N ASP A 750 -29.58 -10.01 -37.55
CA ASP A 750 -30.50 -8.91 -37.24
C ASP A 750 -30.44 -7.81 -38.30
N ALA A 751 -29.24 -7.52 -38.83
CA ALA A 751 -29.04 -6.46 -39.82
C ALA A 751 -29.33 -6.87 -41.28
N LEU A 752 -28.97 -8.09 -41.69
CA LEU A 752 -29.18 -8.61 -43.05
C LEU A 752 -30.49 -9.43 -43.19
N GLY A 753 -31.02 -9.96 -42.09
CA GLY A 753 -32.05 -10.99 -42.08
C GLY A 753 -31.46 -12.41 -42.06
N GLU A 754 -32.12 -13.33 -41.34
CA GLU A 754 -31.61 -14.69 -41.11
C GLU A 754 -31.45 -15.51 -42.41
N GLU A 755 -32.42 -15.43 -43.33
CA GLU A 755 -32.36 -16.14 -44.61
C GLU A 755 -31.25 -15.59 -45.54
N GLU A 756 -30.97 -14.30 -45.46
CA GLU A 756 -29.97 -13.63 -46.29
C GLU A 756 -28.57 -13.87 -45.75
N PHE A 757 -28.40 -13.82 -44.42
CA PHE A 757 -27.14 -14.20 -43.76
C PHE A 757 -26.70 -15.62 -44.14
N GLU A 758 -27.59 -16.61 -44.08
CA GLU A 758 -27.24 -17.99 -44.43
C GLU A 758 -26.79 -18.15 -45.89
N GLN A 759 -27.28 -17.29 -46.80
CA GLN A 759 -26.86 -17.30 -48.22
C GLN A 759 -25.47 -16.68 -48.42
N VAL A 760 -25.12 -15.66 -47.62
CA VAL A 760 -23.88 -14.90 -47.81
C VAL A 760 -22.76 -15.26 -46.84
N ALA A 761 -23.06 -16.00 -45.77
CA ALA A 761 -22.13 -16.23 -44.66
C ALA A 761 -20.84 -16.97 -45.06
N ASP A 762 -20.90 -17.80 -46.10
CA ASP A 762 -19.78 -18.59 -46.62
C ASP A 762 -19.12 -17.96 -47.86
N LEU A 763 -19.65 -16.84 -48.34
CA LEU A 763 -19.13 -16.14 -49.50
C LEU A 763 -17.97 -15.20 -49.10
N PRO A 764 -16.96 -15.03 -49.96
CA PRO A 764 -15.95 -13.97 -49.78
C PRO A 764 -16.60 -12.58 -49.78
N LEU A 765 -16.06 -11.67 -48.96
CA LEU A 765 -16.60 -10.31 -48.80
C LEU A 765 -16.72 -9.55 -50.15
N GLU A 766 -15.85 -9.84 -51.12
CA GLU A 766 -15.87 -9.19 -52.45
C GLU A 766 -17.04 -9.61 -53.33
N SER A 767 -17.69 -10.73 -53.02
CA SER A 767 -18.81 -11.26 -53.79
C SER A 767 -20.17 -10.79 -53.28
N LEU A 768 -20.19 -10.07 -52.15
CA LEU A 768 -21.37 -9.39 -51.63
C LEU A 768 -21.77 -8.23 -52.54
N SER A 769 -23.07 -7.92 -52.56
CA SER A 769 -23.56 -6.68 -53.18
C SER A 769 -23.09 -5.44 -52.38
N GLY A 770 -23.12 -4.27 -53.01
CA GLY A 770 -22.72 -3.01 -52.35
C GLY A 770 -23.53 -2.72 -51.08
N GLU A 771 -24.84 -2.94 -51.14
CA GLU A 771 -25.75 -2.74 -49.99
C GLU A 771 -25.45 -3.72 -48.85
N GLN A 772 -25.25 -5.01 -49.16
CA GLN A 772 -24.86 -6.01 -48.15
C GLN A 772 -23.51 -5.67 -47.51
N ARG A 773 -22.56 -5.17 -48.31
CA ARG A 773 -21.23 -4.77 -47.82
C ARG A 773 -21.32 -3.59 -46.86
N GLU A 774 -22.12 -2.57 -47.16
CA GLU A 774 -22.33 -1.42 -46.28
C GLU A 774 -22.96 -1.85 -44.94
N ILE A 775 -23.94 -2.76 -44.97
CA ILE A 775 -24.56 -3.31 -43.75
C ILE A 775 -23.51 -4.07 -42.91
N VAL A 776 -22.72 -4.94 -43.55
CA VAL A 776 -21.64 -5.69 -42.87
C VAL A 776 -20.60 -4.75 -42.27
N GLU A 777 -20.16 -3.73 -43.02
CA GLU A 777 -19.20 -2.73 -42.54
C GLU A 777 -19.75 -1.95 -41.35
N SER A 778 -21.04 -1.57 -41.36
CA SER A 778 -21.70 -0.90 -40.24
C SER A 778 -21.70 -1.76 -38.96
N VAL A 779 -22.07 -3.04 -39.08
CA VAL A 779 -22.09 -3.98 -37.94
C VAL A 779 -20.69 -4.23 -37.39
N LEU A 780 -19.69 -4.42 -38.26
CA LEU A 780 -18.30 -4.56 -37.86
C LEU A 780 -17.78 -3.31 -37.13
N GLY A 781 -18.11 -2.13 -37.66
CA GLY A 781 -17.71 -0.84 -37.08
C GLY A 781 -18.29 -0.64 -35.68
N TRP A 782 -19.60 -0.85 -35.53
CA TRP A 782 -20.27 -0.78 -34.24
C TRP A 782 -19.65 -1.75 -33.23
N TRP A 783 -19.45 -3.02 -33.62
CA TRP A 783 -18.88 -4.00 -32.70
C TRP A 783 -17.46 -3.62 -32.27
N ARG A 784 -16.63 -3.22 -33.23
CA ARG A 784 -15.25 -2.84 -32.97
C ARG A 784 -15.17 -1.65 -32.03
N GLN A 785 -16.00 -0.64 -32.25
CA GLN A 785 -16.09 0.54 -31.39
C GLN A 785 -16.56 0.20 -29.98
N ASN A 786 -17.57 -0.65 -29.86
CA ASN A 786 -18.08 -1.09 -28.56
C ASN A 786 -17.04 -1.92 -27.78
N GLU A 787 -16.23 -2.74 -28.45
CA GLU A 787 -15.12 -3.46 -27.79
C GLU A 787 -13.99 -2.50 -27.38
N ILE A 788 -13.71 -1.47 -28.19
CA ILE A 788 -12.80 -0.39 -27.81
C ILE A 788 -13.32 0.34 -26.57
N TYR A 789 -14.60 0.70 -26.51
CA TYR A 789 -15.21 1.33 -25.34
C TYR A 789 -15.08 0.46 -24.08
N ARG A 790 -15.31 -0.85 -24.22
CA ARG A 790 -15.11 -1.82 -23.14
C ARG A 790 -13.69 -1.79 -22.62
N GLN A 791 -12.70 -1.88 -23.52
CA GLN A 791 -11.28 -1.85 -23.17
C GLN A 791 -10.88 -0.52 -22.51
N LEU A 792 -11.37 0.61 -23.03
CA LEU A 792 -11.11 1.94 -22.50
C LEU A 792 -11.67 2.12 -21.09
N LEU A 793 -12.93 1.77 -20.88
CA LEU A 793 -13.58 1.84 -19.56
C LEU A 793 -12.85 0.96 -18.54
N LEU A 794 -12.57 -0.29 -18.90
CA LEU A 794 -11.90 -1.23 -17.99
C LEU A 794 -10.49 -0.77 -17.64
N SER A 795 -9.71 -0.27 -18.62
CA SER A 795 -8.36 0.23 -18.37
C SER A 795 -8.38 1.49 -17.51
N ALA A 796 -9.22 2.48 -17.85
CA ALA A 796 -9.33 3.73 -17.09
C ALA A 796 -9.80 3.49 -15.65
N ILE A 797 -10.85 2.67 -15.45
CA ILE A 797 -11.33 2.31 -14.11
C ILE A 797 -10.22 1.60 -13.33
N SER A 798 -9.53 0.63 -13.93
CA SER A 798 -8.55 -0.19 -13.21
C SER A 798 -7.31 0.61 -12.81
N GLU A 799 -6.75 1.42 -13.72
CA GLU A 799 -5.57 2.26 -13.47
C GLU A 799 -5.87 3.28 -12.35
N LEU A 800 -6.95 4.07 -12.51
CA LEU A 800 -7.26 5.15 -11.57
C LEU A 800 -7.77 4.63 -10.22
N TRP A 801 -8.41 3.46 -10.18
CA TRP A 801 -8.86 2.85 -8.92
C TRP A 801 -7.68 2.43 -8.03
N VAL A 802 -6.60 1.89 -8.62
CA VAL A 802 -5.39 1.52 -7.86
C VAL A 802 -4.74 2.75 -7.25
N ASP A 803 -4.62 3.83 -8.04
CA ASP A 803 -4.10 5.11 -7.56
C ASP A 803 -4.98 5.67 -6.45
N TYR A 804 -6.31 5.63 -6.62
CA TYR A 804 -7.27 6.08 -5.60
C TYR A 804 -7.12 5.32 -4.28
N LEU A 805 -7.05 3.99 -4.31
CA LEU A 805 -6.86 3.17 -3.10
C LEU A 805 -5.58 3.56 -2.36
N THR A 806 -4.50 3.82 -3.11
CA THR A 806 -3.23 4.27 -2.54
C THR A 806 -3.37 5.65 -1.87
N ARG A 807 -4.06 6.60 -2.51
CA ARG A 807 -4.31 7.93 -1.94
C ARG A 807 -5.20 7.87 -0.69
N VAL A 808 -6.21 7.00 -0.67
CA VAL A 808 -7.11 6.85 0.49
C VAL A 808 -6.42 6.16 1.68
N GLU A 809 -5.55 5.19 1.43
CA GLU A 809 -4.73 4.59 2.48
C GLU A 809 -3.81 5.65 3.12
N ALA A 810 -3.17 6.49 2.31
CA ALA A 810 -2.37 7.61 2.80
C ALA A 810 -3.23 8.62 3.60
N LEU A 811 -4.44 8.91 3.13
CA LEU A 811 -5.40 9.78 3.84
C LEU A 811 -5.77 9.22 5.22
N ARG A 812 -5.96 7.90 5.33
CA ARG A 812 -6.29 7.25 6.61
C ARG A 812 -5.16 7.45 7.64
N VAL A 813 -3.90 7.31 7.19
CA VAL A 813 -2.73 7.51 8.06
C VAL A 813 -2.57 8.98 8.45
N SER A 814 -2.74 9.92 7.51
CA SER A 814 -2.55 11.36 7.78
C SER A 814 -3.62 11.95 8.69
N ILE A 815 -4.89 11.55 8.54
CA ILE A 815 -6.00 12.03 9.38
C ILE A 815 -5.83 11.60 10.84
N GLY A 816 -5.22 10.44 11.08
CA GLY A 816 -4.83 10.02 12.43
C GLY A 816 -3.89 11.00 13.12
N LEU A 817 -3.02 11.69 12.36
CA LEU A 817 -2.10 12.72 12.85
C LEU A 817 -2.77 14.11 12.96
N GLU A 818 -3.82 14.40 12.17
CA GLU A 818 -4.59 15.65 12.25
C GLU A 818 -5.62 15.68 13.39
N ALA A 819 -5.86 14.56 14.07
CA ALA A 819 -6.77 14.43 15.21
C ALA A 819 -6.44 15.39 16.39
N TYR A 820 -5.25 16.00 16.40
CA TYR A 820 -4.87 17.08 17.33
C TYR A 820 -5.73 18.37 17.17
N ALA A 821 -6.46 18.53 16.06
CA ALA A 821 -7.27 19.73 15.77
C ALA A 821 -8.72 19.69 16.31
N GLN A 822 -9.03 18.82 17.29
CA GLN A 822 -10.34 18.74 17.99
C GLN A 822 -11.57 18.47 17.08
N ARG A 823 -11.38 17.88 15.91
CA ARG A 823 -12.46 17.45 15.01
C ARG A 823 -12.45 15.93 14.91
N ASP A 824 -13.64 15.33 14.76
CA ASP A 824 -13.78 13.88 14.63
C ASP A 824 -13.05 13.37 13.37
N PRO A 825 -11.99 12.54 13.52
CA PRO A 825 -11.21 12.02 12.40
C PRO A 825 -12.05 11.22 11.40
N LEU A 826 -13.04 10.46 11.87
CA LEU A 826 -13.88 9.64 10.99
C LEU A 826 -14.77 10.51 10.10
N VAL A 827 -15.31 11.59 10.64
CA VAL A 827 -16.13 12.54 9.87
C VAL A 827 -15.29 13.21 8.79
N GLN A 828 -14.07 13.63 9.13
CA GLN A 828 -13.16 14.22 8.14
C GLN A 828 -12.75 13.23 7.06
N TYR A 829 -12.44 11.99 7.45
CA TYR A 829 -12.10 10.93 6.51
C TYR A 829 -13.25 10.68 5.55
N LYS A 830 -14.49 10.56 6.04
CA LYS A 830 -15.68 10.37 5.20
C LYS A 830 -15.85 11.52 4.20
N ALA A 831 -15.72 12.77 4.64
CA ALA A 831 -15.85 13.94 3.78
C ALA A 831 -14.77 13.96 2.69
N ARG A 832 -13.50 13.87 3.06
CA ARG A 832 -12.36 13.89 2.11
C ARG A 832 -12.38 12.68 1.18
N ALA A 833 -12.67 11.48 1.68
CA ALA A 833 -12.77 10.28 0.86
C ALA A 833 -13.91 10.37 -0.17
N SER A 834 -15.04 10.99 0.20
CA SER A 834 -16.17 11.24 -0.72
C SER A 834 -15.82 12.26 -1.80
N GLU A 835 -15.11 13.33 -1.45
CA GLU A 835 -14.60 14.31 -2.42
C GLU A 835 -13.63 13.64 -3.40
N MET A 836 -12.62 12.94 -2.89
CA MET A 836 -11.66 12.21 -3.70
C MET A 836 -12.33 11.17 -4.60
N PHE A 837 -13.40 10.51 -4.13
CA PHE A 837 -14.13 9.53 -4.93
C PHE A 837 -14.90 10.20 -6.08
N THR A 838 -15.47 11.39 -5.83
CA THR A 838 -16.12 12.18 -6.88
C THR A 838 -15.11 12.63 -7.94
N THR A 839 -13.93 13.07 -7.50
CA THR A 839 -12.80 13.38 -8.39
C THR A 839 -12.38 12.17 -9.21
N LEU A 840 -12.23 10.99 -8.60
CA LEU A 840 -11.93 9.74 -9.31
C LEU A 840 -12.94 9.47 -10.43
N LEU A 841 -14.24 9.60 -10.17
CA LEU A 841 -15.27 9.38 -11.19
C LEU A 841 -15.16 10.38 -12.34
N SER A 842 -14.76 11.63 -12.05
CA SER A 842 -14.49 12.64 -13.08
C SER A 842 -13.23 12.33 -13.89
N GLU A 843 -12.15 11.92 -13.22
CA GLU A 843 -10.89 11.52 -13.85
C GLU A 843 -11.12 10.32 -14.78
N ILE A 844 -11.95 9.35 -14.38
CA ILE A 844 -12.31 8.21 -15.23
C ILE A 844 -13.05 8.68 -16.50
N ARG A 845 -14.08 9.54 -16.38
CA ARG A 845 -14.80 10.06 -17.56
C ARG A 845 -13.86 10.81 -18.50
N SER A 846 -13.08 11.76 -17.96
CA SER A 846 -12.10 12.52 -18.72
C SER A 846 -11.08 11.62 -19.44
N ALA A 847 -10.57 10.58 -18.77
CA ALA A 847 -9.61 9.65 -19.36
C ALA A 847 -10.20 8.83 -20.52
N VAL A 848 -11.47 8.42 -20.40
CA VAL A 848 -12.18 7.68 -21.46
C VAL A 848 -12.43 8.57 -22.68
N ILE A 849 -12.95 9.78 -22.46
CA ILE A 849 -13.24 10.76 -23.54
C ILE A 849 -11.97 11.16 -24.29
N LEU A 850 -10.85 11.38 -23.58
CA LEU A 850 -9.58 11.73 -24.22
C LEU A 850 -9.05 10.60 -25.10
N ARG A 851 -9.25 9.33 -24.70
CA ARG A 851 -8.70 8.17 -25.41
C ARG A 851 -9.61 7.71 -26.56
N MET A 852 -10.93 7.91 -26.48
CA MET A 852 -11.89 7.34 -27.44
C MET A 852 -11.69 7.83 -28.88
N PHE A 853 -11.40 9.12 -29.08
CA PHE A 853 -11.24 9.72 -30.41
C PHE A 853 -9.79 9.66 -30.93
N ASN A 854 -8.82 9.44 -30.03
CA ASN A 854 -7.39 9.37 -30.36
C ASN A 854 -6.94 7.97 -30.81
N LEU A 855 -7.76 6.94 -30.60
CA LEU A 855 -7.52 5.58 -31.10
C LEU A 855 -7.79 5.51 -32.60
N ARG A 856 -6.73 5.65 -33.41
CA ARG A 856 -6.83 5.55 -34.87
C ARG A 856 -6.27 4.22 -35.38
N PRO A 857 -6.94 3.56 -36.35
CA PRO A 857 -6.37 2.41 -37.02
C PRO A 857 -5.10 2.84 -37.76
N ARG A 858 -4.01 2.09 -37.55
CA ARG A 858 -2.75 2.37 -38.21
C ARG A 858 -2.93 2.14 -39.71
N GLN A 859 -2.89 3.21 -40.50
CA GLN A 859 -2.80 3.06 -41.95
C GLN A 859 -1.53 2.23 -42.24
N ALA A 860 -1.71 1.12 -42.95
CA ALA A 860 -0.60 0.43 -43.58
C ALA A 860 -0.08 1.32 -44.72
N SER A 861 0.54 2.45 -44.39
CA SER A 861 1.35 3.18 -45.36
C SER A 861 2.39 2.20 -45.85
N ALA A 862 2.38 1.94 -47.17
CA ALA A 862 3.36 1.14 -47.86
C ALA A 862 4.73 1.31 -47.19
N ALA A 863 5.28 0.21 -46.66
CA ALA A 863 6.67 0.19 -46.25
C ALA A 863 7.46 0.83 -47.40
N PRO A 864 8.38 1.79 -47.15
CA PRO A 864 9.25 2.25 -48.22
C PRO A 864 9.88 0.99 -48.80
N ALA A 865 9.73 0.80 -50.12
CA ALA A 865 10.29 -0.32 -50.84
C ALA A 865 11.79 -0.36 -50.50
N ALA A 866 12.15 -1.19 -49.52
CA ALA A 866 13.51 -1.51 -49.20
C ALA A 866 13.95 -2.42 -50.35
N GLU A 867 14.54 -1.79 -51.37
CA GLU A 867 15.35 -2.49 -52.37
C GLU A 867 16.28 -3.47 -51.67
N GLY A 868 16.37 -4.66 -52.26
CA GLY A 868 16.96 -5.83 -51.65
C GLY A 868 18.38 -5.62 -51.14
N ALA A 869 18.56 -5.79 -49.84
CA ALA A 869 19.80 -6.29 -49.27
C ALA A 869 19.49 -7.67 -48.72
N LEU A 870 19.95 -8.70 -49.45
CA LEU A 870 20.00 -10.09 -48.99
C LEU A 870 20.65 -10.14 -47.61
N ALA A 871 19.84 -10.36 -46.57
CA ALA A 871 20.33 -10.70 -45.25
C ALA A 871 20.93 -12.11 -45.31
N GLN A 872 22.25 -12.19 -45.29
CA GLN A 872 22.95 -13.44 -44.98
C GLN A 872 22.63 -13.82 -43.52
N PRO A 873 22.38 -15.11 -43.23
CA PRO A 873 22.16 -15.55 -41.86
C PRO A 873 23.49 -15.47 -41.08
N ALA A 874 23.49 -14.72 -39.98
CA ALA A 874 24.60 -14.68 -39.04
C ALA A 874 24.84 -16.08 -38.43
N PRO A 875 26.10 -16.51 -38.23
CA PRO A 875 26.38 -17.83 -37.68
C PRO A 875 26.04 -17.89 -36.19
N ALA A 876 25.45 -19.02 -35.80
CA ALA A 876 25.11 -19.37 -34.43
C ALA A 876 26.36 -19.38 -33.53
N VAL A 877 26.31 -18.65 -32.42
CA VAL A 877 27.33 -18.73 -31.37
C VAL A 877 26.92 -19.81 -30.37
N SER A 878 27.73 -20.86 -30.33
CA SER A 878 27.63 -22.00 -29.43
C SER A 878 27.93 -21.63 -27.97
N ASN A 879 27.05 -22.06 -27.08
CA ASN A 879 27.30 -22.18 -25.64
C ASN A 879 28.31 -23.30 -25.35
N THR A 880 29.40 -23.02 -24.62
CA THR A 880 29.85 -23.80 -23.44
C THR A 880 30.99 -23.10 -22.67
N PRO A 881 31.19 -23.41 -21.37
CA PRO A 881 31.76 -22.50 -20.37
C PRO A 881 33.21 -22.85 -19.99
N ALA A 882 33.92 -21.89 -19.38
CA ALA A 882 35.12 -22.16 -18.59
C ALA A 882 35.39 -21.01 -17.60
N GLY A 883 35.75 -21.37 -16.38
CA GLY A 883 36.08 -20.46 -15.30
C GLY A 883 37.58 -20.32 -15.02
N SER A 884 37.83 -19.39 -14.10
CA SER A 884 38.99 -19.23 -13.22
C SER A 884 40.30 -18.57 -13.72
N ASN A 885 40.68 -17.59 -12.90
CA ASN A 885 42.01 -17.09 -12.53
C ASN A 885 42.74 -15.99 -13.34
N ASP A 886 42.61 -14.78 -12.77
CA ASP A 886 43.68 -14.02 -12.06
C ASP A 886 44.83 -13.41 -12.90
N ARG A 887 44.82 -12.07 -13.03
CA ARG A 887 45.77 -11.13 -12.38
C ARG A 887 45.78 -9.76 -13.05
N GLY A 888 45.73 -8.70 -12.23
CA GLY A 888 46.66 -7.57 -12.38
C GLY A 888 46.17 -6.21 -12.87
N ALA A 889 45.80 -5.37 -11.89
CA ALA A 889 46.26 -3.98 -11.73
C ALA A 889 45.58 -2.78 -12.45
N LYS A 890 44.94 -1.97 -11.59
CA LYS A 890 45.03 -0.50 -11.45
C LYS A 890 44.62 0.41 -12.63
N LYS A 891 43.50 1.12 -12.46
CA LYS A 891 43.50 2.56 -12.11
C LYS A 891 42.09 3.06 -11.74
N LYS A 892 41.93 3.48 -10.49
CA LYS A 892 40.88 4.42 -10.05
C LYS A 892 41.21 5.81 -10.58
N ARG A 893 40.22 6.55 -11.07
CA ARG A 893 40.13 8.00 -10.86
C ARG A 893 38.67 8.47 -10.91
N HIS A 894 38.37 9.33 -9.94
CA HIS A 894 37.08 9.85 -9.51
C HIS A 894 36.47 10.90 -10.46
N ARG A 895 35.13 11.03 -10.32
CA ARG A 895 34.26 12.23 -10.32
C ARG A 895 34.33 13.21 -11.51
N HIS A 896 33.17 13.47 -12.09
CA HIS A 896 32.39 14.65 -11.71
C HIS A 896 30.91 14.30 -11.58
#